data_AF-A0A800J4J3-F1
#
_entry.id   AF-A0A800J4J3-F1
#
_cell.length_a   1.000
_cell.length_b   1.000
_cell.length_c   1.000
_cell.angle_alpha   90.00
_cell.angle_beta   90.00
_cell.angle_gamma   90.00
#
_symmetry.space_group_name_H-M   'P 1'
#
loop_
_entity.id
_entity.type
_entity.pdbx_description
1 polymer ?
#
loop_
_entity_poly.entity_id
_entity_poly.type
_entity_poly.pdbx_seq_one_letter_code
_entity_poly.pdbx_strand_id
1 'polypeptide(L)'
;MPVTPLEIMVSKVWSMGAVVLVASALLGSIVGSHTLLALPLAGRLGIAKNTALVIATGATLVTDLASLLVLAVVQGLQSGDAGPMFWLRFAGLTALWAAFVLWLMPRIARAFFQRVRREDDQAFAFLLAAVFLSAWLASLVGLAPIIGAFVAGIALNRLVPKKSPLMTRLRFVGDAILIPFFLVSVGLLVDVSVLASLEVWGLALGFTALVVVGKGGAALLSGPLFGFTREESGTVAGLTMPQAAATLAVTLIGFEIGLFSQTAVNAVVVVIVLTCLLGPTLVRLFGTKLALAEEEKPYEPASAPERIVVPLANPETAEELMELALLVRSPESEEPVYPLSIARGGHDEAANVAQAEGLMQRAVLHATAADVPVSPTVRIDDNPAVGILRALRELRASEVVAGWTGARSTGDRIFGGILDSMLETSRAMVVVARLARPLAAATRLVLLLPPLVWREPGFARALRAMAVLASQKGLSVVVVTVETDREAVEDRLGQTRPTLEAEIHAVSDWREAVRTLDDVARDGDVLGLLSVRRGTVAWRPALDRLPRVLVRRFPELDVLTLYLSESEVAALVSSATDGVGEDDLQLPEQHVALDLVPAGPEAMLRQLLYGGFPDHPGRAETLAHEVFASHPEDAPEIMPGVVFFHGHVDVEEPMTFVGVCPPGASLPGTASPARVVLALLAPRAMPPEAYLQTLAVVAQLVRSEATVEALLEVETTEAARDLLLDGLRADRPEEAAHAATEDE
;
A
#
# COMPACT_ATOMS: atom_id res chain seq x y z
N MET A 1 -61.20 -24.60 44.76
CA MET A 1 -62.15 -24.13 43.73
C MET A 1 -61.92 -24.97 42.48
N PRO A 2 -62.96 -25.46 41.78
CA PRO A 2 -62.75 -26.19 40.54
C PRO A 2 -62.28 -25.21 39.47
N VAL A 3 -61.09 -25.45 38.92
CA VAL A 3 -60.51 -24.67 37.83
C VAL A 3 -61.48 -24.75 36.66
N THR A 4 -61.93 -23.61 36.15
CA THR A 4 -62.93 -23.60 35.08
C THR A 4 -62.32 -24.12 33.77
N PRO A 5 -63.08 -24.78 32.89
CA PRO A 5 -62.59 -25.25 31.59
C PRO A 5 -61.96 -24.13 30.75
N LEU A 6 -62.40 -22.89 30.95
CA LEU A 6 -61.88 -21.70 30.30
C LEU A 6 -60.46 -21.33 30.79
N GLU A 7 -60.19 -21.40 32.09
CA GLU A 7 -58.84 -21.18 32.65
C GLU A 7 -57.85 -22.26 32.21
N ILE A 8 -58.31 -23.51 32.12
CA ILE A 8 -57.50 -24.61 31.58
C ILE A 8 -57.20 -24.35 30.11
N MET A 9 -58.19 -23.94 29.31
CA MET A 9 -58.01 -23.63 27.90
C MET A 9 -57.09 -22.43 27.67
N VAL A 10 -57.23 -21.35 28.45
CA VAL A 10 -56.37 -20.17 28.37
C VAL A 10 -54.95 -20.52 28.79
N SER A 11 -54.74 -21.26 29.89
CA SER A 11 -53.39 -21.69 30.30
C SER A 11 -52.73 -22.60 29.27
N LYS A 12 -53.51 -23.46 28.60
CA LYS A 12 -53.03 -24.40 27.58
C LYS A 12 -52.71 -23.70 26.26
N VAL A 13 -53.47 -22.67 25.89
CA VAL A 13 -53.17 -21.80 24.73
C VAL A 13 -51.95 -20.94 25.03
N TRP A 14 -51.81 -20.40 26.24
CA TRP A 14 -50.65 -19.63 26.65
C TRP A 14 -49.38 -20.48 26.73
N SER A 15 -49.48 -21.71 27.26
CA SER A 15 -48.38 -22.68 27.26
C SER A 15 -48.01 -23.11 25.83
N MET A 16 -48.98 -23.26 24.94
CA MET A 16 -48.73 -23.63 23.55
C MET A 16 -48.08 -22.47 22.78
N GLY A 17 -48.50 -21.22 23.03
CA GLY A 17 -47.84 -20.02 22.49
C GLY A 17 -46.41 -19.84 23.01
N ALA A 18 -46.17 -20.10 24.30
CA ALA A 18 -44.82 -20.07 24.88
C ALA A 18 -43.91 -21.15 24.29
N VAL A 19 -44.40 -22.38 24.13
CA VAL A 19 -43.65 -23.48 23.48
C VAL A 19 -43.30 -23.14 22.03
N VAL A 20 -44.24 -22.56 21.27
CA VAL A 20 -44.00 -22.13 19.88
C VAL A 20 -42.96 -21.00 19.81
N LEU A 21 -43.00 -20.05 20.74
CA LEU A 21 -42.03 -18.95 20.80
C LEU A 21 -40.63 -19.47 21.12
N VAL A 22 -40.51 -20.37 22.09
CA VAL A 22 -39.24 -20.99 22.48
C VAL A 22 -38.66 -21.84 21.35
N ALA A 23 -39.50 -22.65 20.69
CA ALA A 23 -39.08 -23.43 19.53
C ALA A 23 -38.66 -22.55 18.34
N SER A 24 -39.40 -21.47 18.08
CA SER A 24 -39.06 -20.50 17.02
C SER A 24 -37.77 -19.73 17.32
N ALA A 25 -37.54 -19.35 18.58
CA ALA A 25 -36.29 -18.71 19.00
C ALA A 25 -35.10 -19.66 18.83
N LEU A 26 -35.26 -20.93 19.22
CA LEU A 26 -34.22 -21.94 19.07
C LEU A 26 -33.94 -22.26 17.59
N LEU A 27 -34.97 -22.29 16.74
CA LEU A 27 -34.84 -22.38 15.29
C LEU A 27 -34.17 -21.13 14.68
N GLY A 28 -34.49 -19.94 15.17
CA GLY A 28 -33.79 -18.70 14.81
C GLY A 28 -32.32 -18.73 15.19
N SER A 29 -31.96 -19.31 16.34
CA SER A 29 -30.58 -19.53 16.78
C SER A 29 -29.81 -20.48 15.84
N ILE A 30 -30.46 -21.56 15.39
CA ILE A 30 -29.93 -22.48 14.37
C ILE A 30 -29.62 -21.71 13.09
N VAL A 31 -30.61 -20.98 12.56
CA VAL A 31 -30.45 -20.20 11.32
C VAL A 31 -29.41 -19.10 11.47
N GLY A 32 -29.32 -18.46 12.64
CA GLY A 32 -28.39 -17.36 12.91
C GLY A 32 -26.93 -17.79 12.99
N SER A 33 -26.65 -19.00 13.50
CA SER A 33 -25.28 -19.50 13.66
C SER A 33 -24.65 -19.89 12.32
N HIS A 34 -23.33 -19.87 12.22
CA HIS A 34 -22.62 -20.42 11.05
C HIS A 34 -21.20 -20.83 11.39
N THR A 35 -20.53 -21.39 10.40
CA THR A 35 -19.11 -21.67 10.48
C THR A 35 -18.44 -21.11 9.24
N LEU A 36 -17.30 -20.44 9.45
CA LEU A 36 -16.49 -19.83 8.39
C LEU A 36 -15.71 -20.88 7.60
N LEU A 37 -16.42 -21.87 7.05
CA LEU A 37 -15.86 -23.01 6.34
C LEU A 37 -15.01 -22.61 5.14
N ALA A 38 -15.42 -21.52 4.47
CA ALA A 38 -14.81 -21.03 3.25
C ALA A 38 -13.73 -19.94 3.49
N LEU A 39 -13.44 -19.57 4.73
CA LEU A 39 -12.39 -18.59 5.05
C LEU A 39 -10.98 -19.03 4.58
N PRO A 40 -10.57 -20.31 4.71
CA PRO A 40 -9.30 -20.77 4.16
C PRO A 40 -9.23 -20.66 2.63
N LEU A 41 -10.35 -20.85 1.94
CA LEU A 41 -10.43 -20.65 0.49
C LEU A 41 -10.23 -19.18 0.13
N ALA A 42 -10.86 -18.26 0.85
CA ALA A 42 -10.62 -16.83 0.70
C ALA A 42 -9.16 -16.44 1.00
N GLY A 43 -8.51 -17.12 1.96
CA GLY A 43 -7.08 -16.96 2.23
C GLY A 43 -6.19 -17.36 1.07
N ARG A 44 -6.51 -18.46 0.38
CA ARG A 44 -5.80 -18.90 -0.84
C ARG A 44 -6.00 -17.96 -2.03
N LEU A 45 -7.15 -17.28 -2.08
CA LEU A 45 -7.46 -16.25 -3.08
C LEU A 45 -6.82 -14.89 -2.75
N GLY A 46 -6.06 -14.75 -1.66
CA GLY A 46 -5.40 -13.49 -1.28
C GLY A 46 -6.32 -12.45 -0.62
N ILE A 47 -7.64 -12.62 -0.70
CA ILE A 47 -8.65 -11.64 -0.25
C ILE A 47 -8.99 -11.70 1.25
N ALA A 48 -8.37 -12.58 2.05
CA ALA A 48 -8.73 -12.73 3.47
C ALA A 48 -8.57 -11.45 4.32
N LYS A 49 -7.79 -10.47 3.85
CA LYS A 49 -7.61 -9.17 4.51
C LYS A 49 -8.61 -8.11 4.06
N ASN A 50 -9.42 -8.37 3.04
CA ASN A 50 -10.45 -7.45 2.58
C ASN A 50 -11.42 -7.11 3.73
N THR A 51 -11.77 -5.84 3.84
CA THR A 51 -12.56 -5.29 4.95
C THR A 51 -13.88 -6.01 5.15
N ALA A 52 -14.58 -6.37 4.07
CA ALA A 52 -15.87 -7.07 4.15
C ALA A 52 -15.72 -8.45 4.80
N LEU A 53 -14.63 -9.17 4.50
CA LEU A 53 -14.35 -10.49 5.06
C LEU A 53 -13.93 -10.41 6.54
N VAL A 54 -13.17 -9.38 6.91
CA VAL A 54 -12.81 -9.12 8.31
C VAL A 54 -14.07 -8.82 9.14
N ILE A 55 -14.96 -7.97 8.61
CA ILE A 55 -16.25 -7.65 9.25
C ILE A 55 -17.10 -8.91 9.38
N ALA A 56 -17.22 -9.73 8.33
CA ALA A 56 -17.99 -10.99 8.37
C ALA A 56 -17.42 -11.98 9.41
N THR A 57 -16.09 -12.06 9.52
CA THR A 57 -15.42 -12.90 10.53
C THR A 57 -15.75 -12.43 11.94
N GLY A 58 -15.70 -11.12 12.19
CA GLY A 58 -16.10 -10.53 13.48
C GLY A 58 -17.59 -10.72 13.78
N ALA A 59 -18.45 -10.52 12.79
CA ALA A 59 -19.91 -10.70 12.91
C ALA A 59 -20.28 -12.13 13.30
N THR A 60 -19.54 -13.13 12.81
CA THR A 60 -19.73 -14.54 13.17
C THR A 60 -19.69 -14.76 14.68
N LEU A 61 -18.77 -14.09 15.38
CA LEU A 61 -18.66 -14.21 16.83
C LEU A 61 -19.90 -13.67 17.53
N VAL A 62 -20.39 -12.52 17.06
CA VAL A 62 -21.55 -11.87 17.64
C VAL A 62 -22.79 -12.73 17.41
N THR A 63 -22.98 -13.25 16.21
CA THR A 63 -24.13 -14.11 15.87
C THR A 63 -24.08 -15.44 16.63
N ASP A 64 -22.93 -16.12 16.69
CA ASP A 64 -22.82 -17.38 17.41
C ASP A 64 -22.97 -17.19 18.92
N LEU A 65 -22.44 -16.10 19.49
CA LEU A 65 -22.67 -15.77 20.90
C LEU A 65 -24.16 -15.51 21.15
N ALA A 66 -24.84 -14.77 20.26
CA ALA A 66 -26.27 -14.52 20.38
C ALA A 66 -27.09 -15.83 20.28
N SER A 67 -26.74 -16.73 19.36
CA SER A 67 -27.36 -18.05 19.22
C SER A 67 -27.19 -18.90 20.49
N LEU A 68 -25.99 -18.92 21.07
CA LEU A 68 -25.73 -19.65 22.32
C LEU A 68 -26.44 -19.02 23.52
N LEU A 69 -26.55 -17.69 23.57
CA LEU A 69 -27.35 -17.01 24.58
C LEU A 69 -28.82 -17.43 24.48
N VAL A 70 -29.38 -17.50 23.27
CA VAL A 70 -30.74 -18.00 23.05
C VAL A 70 -30.87 -19.44 23.56
N LEU A 71 -29.92 -20.32 23.21
CA LEU A 71 -29.92 -21.69 23.72
C LEU A 71 -29.88 -21.75 25.26
N ALA A 72 -29.04 -20.94 25.90
CA ALA A 72 -28.95 -20.86 27.36
C ALA A 72 -30.27 -20.37 27.99
N VAL A 73 -30.96 -19.40 27.37
CA VAL A 73 -32.29 -18.95 27.79
C VAL A 73 -33.28 -20.11 27.75
N VAL A 74 -33.31 -20.84 26.63
CA VAL A 74 -34.26 -21.95 26.44
C VAL A 74 -34.01 -23.06 27.47
N GLN A 75 -32.75 -23.43 27.70
CA GLN A 75 -32.42 -24.42 28.73
C GLN A 75 -32.81 -23.94 30.13
N GLY A 76 -32.51 -22.68 30.47
CA GLY A 76 -32.86 -22.09 31.77
C GLY A 76 -34.37 -22.06 32.00
N LEU A 77 -35.15 -21.73 30.96
CA LEU A 77 -36.61 -21.70 31.03
C LEU A 77 -37.19 -23.09 31.26
N GLN A 78 -36.59 -24.11 30.63
CA GLN A 78 -37.06 -25.49 30.78
C GLN A 78 -36.70 -26.10 32.14
N SER A 79 -35.51 -25.77 32.66
CA SER A 79 -35.06 -26.22 33.99
C SER A 79 -35.71 -25.44 35.14
N GLY A 80 -36.50 -24.39 34.84
CA GLY A 80 -37.18 -23.55 35.82
C GLY A 80 -36.25 -22.60 36.58
N ASP A 81 -34.99 -22.48 36.15
CA ASP A 81 -33.91 -21.76 36.85
C ASP A 81 -33.43 -20.52 36.07
N ALA A 82 -34.19 -20.04 35.07
CA ALA A 82 -33.90 -18.82 34.29
C ALA A 82 -34.01 -17.50 35.05
N GLY A 83 -33.91 -17.51 36.39
CA GLY A 83 -34.08 -16.32 37.22
C GLY A 83 -32.93 -15.31 37.04
N PRO A 84 -33.05 -14.09 37.61
CA PRO A 84 -32.00 -13.07 37.58
C PRO A 84 -30.64 -13.56 38.09
N MET A 85 -30.64 -14.53 39.02
CA MET A 85 -29.42 -15.13 39.57
C MET A 85 -28.65 -15.96 38.54
N PHE A 86 -29.33 -16.70 37.67
CA PHE A 86 -28.69 -17.44 36.57
C PHE A 86 -27.96 -16.48 35.63
N TRP A 87 -28.65 -15.41 35.23
CA TRP A 87 -28.09 -14.37 34.37
C TRP A 87 -26.91 -13.64 34.98
N LEU A 88 -27.01 -13.28 36.26
CA LEU A 88 -25.91 -12.65 37.00
C LEU A 88 -24.71 -13.58 37.12
N ARG A 89 -24.93 -14.88 37.39
CA ARG A 89 -23.88 -15.89 37.44
C ARG A 89 -23.24 -16.10 36.07
N PHE A 90 -24.03 -16.27 35.02
CA PHE A 90 -23.55 -16.47 33.65
C PHE A 90 -22.73 -15.27 33.17
N ALA A 91 -23.24 -14.06 33.34
CA ALA A 91 -22.54 -12.83 32.99
C ALA A 91 -21.25 -12.67 33.81
N GLY A 92 -21.31 -12.94 35.13
CA GLY A 92 -20.14 -12.86 36.02
C GLY A 92 -19.04 -13.87 35.66
N LEU A 93 -19.40 -15.13 35.39
CA LEU A 93 -18.46 -16.16 34.96
C LEU A 93 -17.88 -15.87 33.58
N THR A 94 -18.70 -15.37 32.64
CA THR A 94 -18.25 -14.95 31.31
C THR A 94 -17.28 -13.78 31.39
N ALA A 95 -17.55 -12.78 32.22
CA ALA A 95 -16.67 -11.63 32.42
C ALA A 95 -15.35 -12.05 33.08
N LEU A 96 -15.39 -12.94 34.08
CA LEU A 96 -14.20 -13.47 34.74
C LEU A 96 -13.31 -14.26 33.76
N TRP A 97 -13.93 -15.12 32.96
CA TRP A 97 -13.25 -15.88 31.92
C TRP A 97 -12.63 -14.95 30.87
N ALA A 98 -13.38 -13.98 30.35
CA ALA A 98 -12.89 -13.02 29.38
C ALA A 98 -11.73 -12.19 29.95
N ALA A 99 -11.81 -11.75 31.22
CA ALA A 99 -10.73 -11.05 31.90
C ALA A 99 -9.46 -11.91 32.05
N PHE A 100 -9.62 -13.20 32.38
CA PHE A 100 -8.52 -14.16 32.42
C PHE A 100 -7.83 -14.27 31.05
N VAL A 101 -8.61 -14.50 29.98
CA VAL A 101 -8.08 -14.73 28.62
C VAL A 101 -7.48 -13.46 28.01
N LEU A 102 -8.13 -12.30 28.18
CA LEU A 102 -7.69 -11.05 27.55
C LEU A 102 -6.60 -10.32 28.34
N TRP A 103 -6.49 -10.53 29.65
CA TRP A 103 -5.59 -9.75 30.50
C TRP A 103 -4.52 -10.57 31.21
N LEU A 104 -4.87 -11.75 31.74
CA LEU A 104 -3.91 -12.60 32.46
C LEU A 104 -3.10 -13.47 31.50
N MET A 105 -3.76 -14.11 30.53
CA MET A 105 -3.09 -15.02 29.60
C MET A 105 -1.98 -14.36 28.76
N PRO A 106 -2.12 -13.12 28.23
CA PRO A 106 -1.04 -12.46 27.51
C PRO A 106 0.16 -12.12 28.41
N ARG A 107 -0.07 -11.88 29.71
CA ARG A 107 1.02 -11.67 30.68
C ARG A 107 1.78 -12.96 30.96
N ILE A 108 1.06 -14.06 31.14
CA ILE A 108 1.66 -15.40 31.30
C ILE A 108 2.47 -15.75 30.05
N ALA A 109 1.88 -15.57 28.86
CA ALA A 109 2.53 -15.82 27.59
C ALA A 109 3.79 -14.97 27.41
N ARG A 110 3.74 -13.67 27.72
CA ARG A 110 4.91 -12.78 27.67
C ARG A 110 6.01 -13.25 28.64
N ALA A 111 5.66 -13.59 29.87
CA ALA A 111 6.63 -14.09 30.85
C ALA A 111 7.26 -15.43 30.44
N PHE A 112 6.48 -16.31 29.78
CA PHE A 112 6.96 -17.57 29.23
C PHE A 112 7.94 -17.33 28.07
N PHE A 113 7.55 -16.53 27.07
CA PHE A 113 8.39 -16.22 25.91
C PHE A 113 9.65 -15.43 26.24
N GLN A 114 9.69 -14.70 27.36
CA GLN A 114 10.90 -14.05 27.85
C GLN A 114 11.92 -15.02 28.47
N ARG A 115 11.47 -16.16 29.01
CA ARG A 115 12.33 -17.13 29.72
C ARG A 115 12.80 -18.28 28.83
N VAL A 116 11.95 -18.69 27.89
CA VAL A 116 12.29 -19.74 26.92
C VAL A 116 12.93 -19.04 25.72
N ARG A 117 14.26 -19.13 25.60
CA ARG A 117 15.01 -18.64 24.42
C ARG A 117 14.55 -19.45 23.20
N ARG A 118 13.54 -18.93 22.47
CA ARG A 118 13.12 -19.29 21.10
C ARG A 118 13.49 -20.73 20.65
N GLU A 119 13.13 -21.74 21.42
CA GLU A 119 13.05 -23.13 20.93
C GLU A 119 11.63 -23.32 20.40
N ASP A 120 11.53 -23.54 19.09
CA ASP A 120 10.26 -23.50 18.35
C ASP A 120 9.19 -24.48 18.86
N ASP A 121 9.60 -25.61 19.45
CA ASP A 121 8.70 -26.69 19.87
C ASP A 121 7.92 -26.35 21.15
N GLN A 122 8.60 -25.76 22.14
CA GLN A 122 8.00 -25.39 23.42
C GLN A 122 7.03 -24.22 23.26
N ALA A 123 7.39 -23.27 22.39
CA ALA A 123 6.53 -22.14 22.05
C ALA A 123 5.24 -22.62 21.35
N PHE A 124 5.35 -23.59 20.45
CA PHE A 124 4.20 -24.18 19.76
C PHE A 124 3.30 -24.95 20.74
N ALA A 125 3.88 -25.80 21.59
CA ALA A 125 3.14 -26.53 22.62
C ALA A 125 2.42 -25.58 23.59
N PHE A 126 3.07 -24.49 24.01
CA PHE A 126 2.46 -23.48 24.88
C PHE A 126 1.25 -22.80 24.21
N LEU A 127 1.39 -22.36 22.95
CA LEU A 127 0.27 -21.75 22.21
C LEU A 127 -0.91 -22.70 22.11
N LEU A 128 -0.66 -23.96 21.74
CA LEU A 128 -1.72 -24.96 21.61
C LEU A 128 -2.39 -25.25 22.96
N ALA A 129 -1.60 -25.34 24.03
CA ALA A 129 -2.11 -25.49 25.39
C ALA A 129 -2.96 -24.28 25.83
N ALA A 130 -2.54 -23.05 25.52
CA ALA A 130 -3.30 -21.84 25.84
C ALA A 130 -4.64 -21.78 25.09
N VAL A 131 -4.65 -22.14 23.80
CA VAL A 131 -5.87 -22.22 22.99
C VAL A 131 -6.83 -23.29 23.55
N PHE A 132 -6.34 -24.49 23.85
CA PHE A 132 -7.17 -25.55 24.43
C PHE A 132 -7.65 -25.24 25.84
N LEU A 133 -6.81 -24.62 26.68
CA LEU A 133 -7.20 -24.18 28.02
C LEU A 133 -8.33 -23.15 27.94
N SER A 134 -8.21 -22.16 27.06
CA SER A 134 -9.27 -21.16 26.85
C SER A 134 -10.57 -21.78 26.34
N ALA A 135 -10.47 -22.71 25.38
CA ALA A 135 -11.61 -23.45 24.84
C ALA A 135 -12.32 -24.30 25.91
N TRP A 136 -11.56 -24.96 26.79
CA TRP A 136 -12.09 -25.73 27.90
C TRP A 136 -12.71 -24.84 28.99
N LEU A 137 -12.06 -23.72 29.36
CA LEU A 137 -12.64 -22.78 30.32
C LEU A 137 -13.94 -22.16 29.78
N ALA A 138 -14.03 -21.89 28.48
CA ALA A 138 -15.25 -21.40 27.85
C ALA A 138 -16.41 -22.39 28.01
N SER A 139 -16.16 -23.69 27.86
CA SER A 139 -17.22 -24.71 28.05
C SER A 139 -17.70 -24.81 29.49
N LEU A 140 -16.84 -24.57 30.49
CA LEU A 140 -17.24 -24.52 31.90
C LEU A 140 -18.19 -23.34 32.22
N VAL A 141 -18.08 -22.25 31.47
CA VAL A 141 -18.98 -21.09 31.58
C VAL A 141 -20.32 -21.36 30.87
N GLY A 142 -20.37 -22.34 29.96
CA GLY A 142 -21.51 -22.60 29.09
C GLY A 142 -21.40 -21.95 27.70
N LEU A 143 -20.21 -21.48 27.32
CA LEU A 143 -19.91 -20.98 25.98
C LEU A 143 -19.39 -22.12 25.08
N ALA A 144 -19.53 -21.96 23.77
CA ALA A 144 -18.95 -22.91 22.83
C ALA A 144 -17.41 -22.87 22.88
N PRO A 145 -16.72 -24.02 22.85
CA PRO A 145 -15.25 -24.07 22.86
C PRO A 145 -14.57 -23.25 21.76
N ILE A 146 -15.24 -23.10 20.60
CA ILE A 146 -14.72 -22.33 19.46
C ILE A 146 -14.53 -20.84 19.80
N ILE A 147 -15.41 -20.27 20.62
CA ILE A 147 -15.30 -18.89 21.13
C ILE A 147 -14.04 -18.79 22.00
N GLY A 148 -13.81 -19.79 22.85
CA GLY A 148 -12.64 -19.82 23.70
C GLY A 148 -11.33 -19.85 22.93
N ALA A 149 -11.25 -20.71 21.91
CA ALA A 149 -10.09 -20.78 21.02
C ALA A 149 -9.86 -19.46 20.26
N PHE A 150 -10.93 -18.83 19.78
CA PHE A 150 -10.85 -17.59 19.02
C PHE A 150 -10.39 -16.39 19.87
N VAL A 151 -10.98 -16.19 21.05
CA VAL A 151 -10.59 -15.10 21.96
C VAL A 151 -9.14 -15.27 22.44
N ALA A 152 -8.69 -16.52 22.65
CA ALA A 152 -7.29 -16.81 22.90
C ALA A 152 -6.39 -16.39 21.73
N GLY A 153 -6.80 -16.70 20.49
CA GLY A 153 -6.11 -16.27 19.28
C GLY A 153 -5.96 -14.75 19.20
N ILE A 154 -7.03 -13.99 19.45
CA ILE A 154 -6.97 -12.51 19.51
C ILE A 154 -5.99 -12.04 20.60
N ALA A 155 -6.10 -12.60 21.81
CA ALA A 155 -5.29 -12.19 22.95
C ALA A 155 -3.78 -12.43 22.72
N LEU A 156 -3.44 -13.48 21.98
CA LEU A 156 -2.06 -13.92 21.72
C LEU A 156 -1.49 -13.44 20.38
N ASN A 157 -2.32 -12.91 19.46
CA ASN A 157 -1.90 -12.47 18.12
C ASN A 157 -0.68 -11.53 18.16
N ARG A 158 -0.69 -10.56 19.08
CA ARG A 158 0.42 -9.59 19.24
C ARG A 158 1.76 -10.22 19.68
N LEU A 159 1.74 -11.46 20.19
CA LEU A 159 2.92 -12.16 20.69
C LEU A 159 3.51 -13.14 19.68
N VAL A 160 2.83 -13.38 18.54
CA VAL A 160 3.26 -14.34 17.51
C VAL A 160 3.44 -13.60 16.18
N PRO A 161 4.67 -13.19 15.82
CA PRO A 161 4.93 -12.51 14.56
C PRO A 161 4.48 -13.35 13.35
N LYS A 162 3.88 -12.70 12.34
CA LYS A 162 3.29 -13.37 11.16
C LYS A 162 4.30 -14.19 10.34
N LYS A 163 5.58 -13.79 10.36
CA LYS A 163 6.68 -14.47 9.65
C LYS A 163 7.56 -15.33 10.56
N SER A 164 7.11 -15.64 11.77
CA SER A 164 7.86 -16.51 12.69
C SER A 164 7.76 -18.00 12.28
N PRO A 165 8.79 -18.83 12.57
CA PRO A 165 8.71 -20.29 12.44
C PRO A 165 7.50 -20.88 13.17
N LEU A 166 7.15 -20.29 14.31
CA LEU A 166 5.97 -20.62 15.12
C LEU A 166 4.66 -20.46 14.33
N MET A 167 4.48 -19.34 13.61
CA MET A 167 3.32 -19.10 12.76
C MET A 167 3.28 -20.04 11.56
N THR A 168 4.43 -20.40 10.99
CA THR A 168 4.51 -21.40 9.91
C THR A 168 4.05 -22.77 10.38
N ARG A 169 4.45 -23.21 11.58
CA ARG A 169 3.99 -24.47 12.19
C ARG A 169 2.50 -24.43 12.52
N LEU A 170 2.01 -23.31 13.06
CA LEU A 170 0.59 -23.12 13.35
C LEU A 170 -0.25 -23.23 12.08
N ARG A 171 0.18 -22.57 10.98
CA ARG A 171 -0.45 -22.70 9.67
C ARG A 171 -0.37 -24.13 9.13
N PHE A 172 0.77 -24.81 9.27
CA PHE A 172 0.88 -26.22 8.85
C PHE A 172 -0.14 -27.10 9.59
N VAL A 173 -0.22 -27.01 10.93
CA VAL A 173 -1.18 -27.80 11.71
C VAL A 173 -2.63 -27.40 11.42
N GLY A 174 -2.91 -26.11 11.26
CA GLY A 174 -4.23 -25.61 10.88
C GLY A 174 -4.65 -26.07 9.48
N ASP A 175 -3.91 -25.64 8.46
CA ASP A 175 -4.25 -25.77 7.04
C ASP A 175 -4.10 -27.19 6.51
N ALA A 176 -3.05 -27.91 6.93
CA ALA A 176 -2.76 -29.25 6.40
C ALA A 176 -3.45 -30.37 7.19
N ILE A 177 -3.78 -30.15 8.47
CA ILE A 177 -4.33 -31.19 9.35
C ILE A 177 -5.74 -30.79 9.83
N LEU A 178 -5.86 -29.80 10.71
CA LEU A 178 -7.12 -29.54 11.42
C LEU A 178 -8.28 -29.17 10.48
N ILE A 179 -8.04 -28.31 9.48
CA ILE A 179 -9.08 -27.88 8.54
C ILE A 179 -9.60 -29.07 7.69
N PRO A 180 -8.75 -29.87 7.01
CA PRO A 180 -9.20 -31.08 6.31
C PRO A 180 -9.95 -32.07 7.21
N PHE A 181 -9.43 -32.37 8.41
CA PHE A 181 -10.10 -33.29 9.34
C PHE A 181 -11.46 -32.76 9.80
N PHE A 182 -11.58 -31.45 10.04
CA PHE A 182 -12.85 -30.81 10.38
C PHE A 182 -13.87 -30.96 9.24
N LEU A 183 -13.46 -30.67 7.99
CA LEU A 183 -14.30 -30.82 6.80
C LEU A 183 -14.79 -32.26 6.62
N VAL A 184 -13.89 -33.25 6.77
CA VAL A 184 -14.23 -34.67 6.69
C VAL A 184 -15.17 -35.07 7.82
N SER A 185 -14.93 -34.62 9.05
CA SER A 185 -15.77 -34.94 10.21
C SER A 185 -17.20 -34.43 10.02
N VAL A 186 -17.38 -33.23 9.47
CA VAL A 186 -18.71 -32.72 9.12
C VAL A 186 -19.39 -33.59 8.06
N GLY A 187 -18.64 -34.05 7.05
CA GLY A 187 -19.15 -34.99 6.05
C GLY A 187 -19.56 -36.35 6.63
N LEU A 188 -18.86 -36.84 7.66
CA LEU A 188 -19.17 -38.10 8.33
C LEU A 188 -20.41 -38.04 9.24
N LEU A 189 -20.84 -36.85 9.66
CA LEU A 189 -22.08 -36.66 10.43
C LEU A 189 -23.35 -36.88 9.58
N VAL A 190 -23.19 -37.03 8.27
CA VAL A 190 -24.29 -37.21 7.32
C VAL A 190 -24.72 -38.68 7.29
N ASP A 191 -25.90 -38.96 7.82
CA ASP A 191 -26.53 -40.27 7.63
C ASP A 191 -27.24 -40.29 6.27
N VAL A 192 -26.68 -41.05 5.31
CA VAL A 192 -27.23 -41.18 3.95
C VAL A 192 -28.62 -41.83 3.96
N SER A 193 -28.95 -42.63 4.98
CA SER A 193 -30.27 -43.28 5.08
C SER A 193 -31.41 -42.27 5.24
N VAL A 194 -31.12 -41.11 5.83
CA VAL A 194 -32.05 -40.01 6.06
C VAL A 194 -32.48 -39.34 4.76
N LEU A 195 -31.68 -39.44 3.69
CA LEU A 195 -31.98 -38.90 2.36
C LEU A 195 -33.09 -39.68 1.63
N ALA A 196 -33.54 -40.83 2.14
CA ALA A 196 -34.63 -41.60 1.54
C ALA A 196 -36.04 -41.09 1.88
N SER A 197 -36.18 -40.23 2.90
CA SER A 197 -37.50 -39.74 3.35
C SER A 197 -37.90 -38.42 2.68
N LEU A 198 -39.02 -38.43 1.95
CA LEU A 198 -39.60 -37.22 1.34
C LEU A 198 -40.00 -36.16 2.38
N GLU A 199 -40.44 -36.57 3.58
CA GLU A 199 -40.83 -35.65 4.64
C GLU A 199 -39.62 -34.88 5.18
N VAL A 200 -38.47 -35.56 5.30
CA VAL A 200 -37.20 -34.93 5.69
C VAL A 200 -36.76 -33.91 4.64
N TRP A 201 -36.86 -34.25 3.35
CA TRP A 201 -36.53 -33.33 2.27
C TRP A 201 -37.41 -32.08 2.25
N GLY A 202 -38.72 -32.23 2.51
CA GLY A 202 -39.63 -31.08 2.61
C GLY A 202 -39.20 -30.09 3.69
N LEU A 203 -38.92 -30.59 4.90
CA LEU A 203 -38.42 -29.76 6.00
C LEU A 203 -37.01 -29.20 5.72
N ALA A 204 -36.11 -30.00 5.17
CA ALA A 204 -34.74 -29.60 4.87
C ALA A 204 -34.67 -28.49 3.82
N LEU A 205 -35.46 -28.58 2.75
CA LEU A 205 -35.56 -27.53 1.73
C LEU A 205 -36.18 -26.26 2.31
N GLY A 206 -37.20 -26.38 3.17
CA GLY A 206 -37.78 -25.24 3.89
C GLY A 206 -36.75 -24.51 4.77
N PHE A 207 -36.01 -25.25 5.59
CA PHE A 207 -34.97 -24.69 6.45
C PHE A 207 -33.78 -24.14 5.64
N THR A 208 -33.38 -24.82 4.56
CA THR A 208 -32.32 -24.34 3.68
C THR A 208 -32.74 -23.03 3.02
N ALA A 209 -33.98 -22.93 2.53
CA ALA A 209 -34.52 -21.69 1.97
C ALA A 209 -34.52 -20.57 3.02
N LEU A 210 -34.86 -20.89 4.28
CA LEU A 210 -34.82 -19.92 5.37
C LEU A 210 -33.39 -19.41 5.64
N VAL A 211 -32.39 -20.30 5.65
CA VAL A 211 -30.96 -19.90 5.78
C VAL A 211 -30.52 -19.07 4.58
N VAL A 212 -30.84 -19.51 3.36
CA VAL A 212 -30.44 -18.82 2.12
C VAL A 212 -31.05 -17.43 2.02
N VAL A 213 -32.35 -17.30 2.29
CA VAL A 213 -33.06 -16.02 2.24
C VAL A 213 -32.63 -15.12 3.39
N GLY A 214 -32.54 -15.66 4.61
CA GLY A 214 -32.16 -14.88 5.79
C GLY A 214 -30.74 -14.32 5.69
N LYS A 215 -29.76 -15.20 5.42
CA LYS A 215 -28.35 -14.80 5.36
C LYS A 215 -27.98 -14.13 4.04
N GLY A 216 -28.55 -14.59 2.93
CA GLY A 216 -28.35 -13.99 1.62
C GLY A 216 -28.94 -12.59 1.58
N GLY A 217 -30.14 -12.41 2.15
CA GLY A 217 -30.75 -11.10 2.35
C GLY A 217 -29.91 -10.20 3.24
N ALA A 218 -29.40 -10.69 4.38
CA ALA A 218 -28.51 -9.93 5.25
C ALA A 218 -27.22 -9.48 4.53
N ALA A 219 -26.63 -10.37 3.72
CA ALA A 219 -25.45 -10.04 2.92
C ALA A 219 -25.77 -9.02 1.81
N LEU A 220 -26.93 -9.11 1.15
CA LEU A 220 -27.35 -8.10 0.16
C LEU A 220 -27.63 -6.74 0.80
N LEU A 221 -28.20 -6.72 2.00
CA LEU A 221 -28.43 -5.49 2.77
C LEU A 221 -27.11 -4.88 3.27
N SER A 222 -26.06 -5.69 3.45
CA SER A 222 -24.75 -5.19 3.86
C SER A 222 -24.11 -4.26 2.83
N GLY A 223 -24.43 -4.43 1.53
CA GLY A 223 -24.02 -3.53 0.44
C GLY A 223 -24.33 -2.05 0.72
N PRO A 224 -25.61 -1.64 0.78
CA PRO A 224 -25.98 -0.24 1.04
C PRO A 224 -25.65 0.22 2.47
N LEU A 225 -25.60 -0.67 3.46
CA LEU A 225 -25.31 -0.30 4.86
C LEU A 225 -23.84 0.00 5.13
N PHE A 226 -22.93 -0.77 4.52
CA PHE A 226 -21.48 -0.68 4.76
C PHE A 226 -20.68 -0.25 3.53
N GLY A 227 -21.35 0.02 2.40
CA GLY A 227 -20.71 0.41 1.14
C GLY A 227 -20.04 -0.76 0.41
N PHE A 228 -20.43 -2.01 0.67
CA PHE A 228 -19.82 -3.17 0.03
C PHE A 228 -20.22 -3.30 -1.44
N THR A 229 -19.28 -3.75 -2.27
CA THR A 229 -19.54 -4.11 -3.67
C THR A 229 -20.40 -5.38 -3.76
N ARG A 230 -20.87 -5.69 -4.97
CA ARG A 230 -21.65 -6.92 -5.20
C ARG A 230 -20.80 -8.17 -4.95
N GLU A 231 -19.53 -8.12 -5.33
CA GLU A 231 -18.54 -9.17 -5.18
C GLU A 231 -18.21 -9.37 -3.70
N GLU A 232 -18.02 -8.29 -2.95
CA GLU A 232 -17.84 -8.34 -1.48
C GLU A 232 -19.07 -8.94 -0.79
N SER A 233 -20.27 -8.44 -1.10
CA SER A 233 -21.53 -8.93 -0.54
C SER A 233 -21.77 -10.41 -0.88
N GLY A 234 -21.49 -10.83 -2.12
CA GLY A 234 -21.59 -12.23 -2.54
C GLY A 234 -20.58 -13.14 -1.84
N THR A 235 -19.38 -12.63 -1.57
CA THR A 235 -18.34 -13.35 -0.83
C THR A 235 -18.70 -13.50 0.64
N VAL A 236 -19.23 -12.44 1.26
CA VAL A 236 -19.77 -12.45 2.63
C VAL A 236 -20.93 -13.43 2.76
N ALA A 237 -21.84 -13.47 1.78
CA ALA A 237 -22.90 -14.48 1.74
C ALA A 237 -22.31 -15.90 1.74
N GLY A 238 -21.33 -16.17 0.86
CA GLY A 238 -20.66 -17.47 0.80
C GLY A 238 -19.96 -17.87 2.10
N LEU A 239 -19.35 -16.91 2.82
CA LEU A 239 -18.67 -17.16 4.08
C LEU A 239 -19.62 -17.46 5.24
N THR A 240 -20.80 -16.86 5.26
CA THR A 240 -21.75 -16.91 6.38
C THR A 240 -22.86 -17.95 6.21
N MET A 241 -23.01 -18.52 5.03
CA MET A 241 -23.99 -19.57 4.72
C MET A 241 -23.76 -20.91 5.44
N PRO A 242 -22.53 -21.48 5.48
CA PRO A 242 -22.32 -22.83 5.99
C PRO A 242 -22.76 -22.99 7.45
N GLN A 243 -23.61 -23.97 7.70
CA GLN A 243 -24.02 -24.41 9.03
C GLN A 243 -23.17 -25.61 9.45
N ALA A 244 -22.82 -25.76 10.72
CA ALA A 244 -22.01 -26.91 11.18
C ALA A 244 -22.24 -27.26 12.66
N ALA A 245 -21.16 -27.44 13.44
CA ALA A 245 -21.19 -28.05 14.77
C ALA A 245 -22.14 -27.36 15.77
N ALA A 246 -22.17 -26.03 15.80
CA ALA A 246 -23.05 -25.27 16.68
C ALA A 246 -24.54 -25.50 16.35
N THR A 247 -24.87 -25.50 15.06
CA THR A 247 -26.21 -25.82 14.54
C THR A 247 -26.68 -27.21 15.00
N LEU A 248 -25.81 -28.22 14.89
CA LEU A 248 -26.16 -29.58 15.30
C LEU A 248 -26.34 -29.68 16.82
N ALA A 249 -25.46 -29.04 17.60
CA ALA A 249 -25.56 -29.04 19.06
C ALA A 249 -26.88 -28.42 19.55
N VAL A 250 -27.25 -27.24 19.02
CA VAL A 250 -28.52 -26.58 19.35
C VAL A 250 -29.70 -27.48 18.96
N THR A 251 -29.64 -28.11 17.79
CA THR A 251 -30.68 -29.02 17.29
C THR A 251 -30.85 -30.26 18.16
N LEU A 252 -29.76 -30.89 18.58
CA LEU A 252 -29.78 -32.06 19.46
C LEU A 252 -30.36 -31.73 20.83
N ILE A 253 -29.95 -30.61 21.41
CA ILE A 253 -30.52 -30.14 22.68
C ILE A 253 -32.01 -29.87 22.48
N GLY A 254 -32.40 -29.18 21.40
CA GLY A 254 -33.80 -28.97 21.01
C GLY A 254 -34.62 -30.25 20.92
N PHE A 255 -34.01 -31.35 20.46
CA PHE A 255 -34.61 -32.67 20.42
C PHE A 255 -34.71 -33.32 21.81
N GLU A 256 -33.64 -33.28 22.62
CA GLU A 256 -33.60 -33.82 23.99
C GLU A 256 -34.66 -33.16 24.89
N ILE A 257 -34.87 -31.86 24.71
CA ILE A 257 -35.87 -31.08 25.45
C ILE A 257 -37.29 -31.23 24.88
N GLY A 258 -37.47 -32.04 23.83
CA GLY A 258 -38.75 -32.37 23.22
C GLY A 258 -39.35 -31.28 22.34
N LEU A 259 -38.58 -30.24 21.98
CA LEU A 259 -39.04 -29.16 21.08
C LEU A 259 -38.92 -29.54 19.61
N PHE A 260 -37.97 -30.40 19.25
CA PHE A 260 -37.78 -30.90 17.89
C PHE A 260 -38.05 -32.39 17.78
N SER A 261 -38.55 -32.81 16.62
CA SER A 261 -38.72 -34.23 16.27
C SER A 261 -37.44 -34.81 15.66
N GLN A 262 -37.32 -36.13 15.64
CA GLN A 262 -36.22 -36.82 14.95
C GLN A 262 -36.13 -36.39 13.47
N THR A 263 -37.29 -36.19 12.81
CA THR A 263 -37.38 -35.71 11.43
C THR A 263 -36.76 -34.32 11.28
N ALA A 264 -36.94 -33.41 12.25
CA ALA A 264 -36.35 -32.09 12.23
C ALA A 264 -34.82 -32.14 12.42
N VAL A 265 -34.32 -33.00 13.32
CA VAL A 265 -32.88 -33.23 13.49
C VAL A 265 -32.25 -33.69 12.19
N ASN A 266 -32.85 -34.70 11.58
CA ASN A 266 -32.49 -35.26 10.29
C ASN A 266 -32.50 -34.21 9.16
N ALA A 267 -33.52 -33.33 9.14
CA ALA A 267 -33.59 -32.23 8.19
C ALA A 267 -32.47 -31.21 8.39
N VAL A 268 -32.11 -30.87 9.63
CA VAL A 268 -30.97 -29.98 9.92
C VAL A 268 -29.65 -30.58 9.43
N VAL A 269 -29.45 -31.89 9.57
CA VAL A 269 -28.26 -32.56 9.00
C VAL A 269 -28.19 -32.33 7.48
N VAL A 270 -29.31 -32.41 6.77
CA VAL A 270 -29.36 -32.10 5.32
C VAL A 270 -29.08 -30.61 5.04
N VAL A 271 -29.59 -29.69 5.87
CA VAL A 271 -29.29 -28.24 5.77
C VAL A 271 -27.78 -27.98 5.90
N ILE A 272 -27.11 -28.64 6.84
CA ILE A 272 -25.65 -28.56 7.02
C ILE A 272 -24.96 -28.95 5.71
N VAL A 273 -25.33 -30.07 5.09
CA VAL A 273 -24.75 -30.50 3.82
C VAL A 273 -24.97 -29.47 2.71
N LEU A 274 -26.21 -29.05 2.49
CA LEU A 274 -26.56 -28.13 1.41
C LEU A 274 -25.83 -26.80 1.58
N THR A 275 -25.77 -26.25 2.79
CA THR A 275 -25.10 -24.98 3.07
C THR A 275 -23.58 -25.09 3.00
N CYS A 276 -22.98 -26.21 3.44
CA CYS A 276 -21.55 -26.48 3.29
C CYS A 276 -21.10 -26.66 1.84
N LEU A 277 -21.99 -27.09 0.94
CA LEU A 277 -21.73 -27.11 -0.50
C LEU A 277 -21.91 -25.73 -1.15
N LEU A 278 -22.96 -25.00 -0.76
CA LEU A 278 -23.27 -23.69 -1.31
C LEU A 278 -22.22 -22.62 -0.94
N GLY A 279 -21.80 -22.56 0.33
CA GLY A 279 -20.92 -21.50 0.82
C GLY A 279 -19.56 -21.40 0.10
N PRO A 280 -18.72 -22.45 0.10
CA PRO A 280 -17.45 -22.45 -0.64
C PRO A 280 -17.62 -22.22 -2.16
N THR A 281 -18.75 -22.67 -2.74
CA THR A 281 -19.06 -22.43 -4.16
C THR A 281 -19.29 -20.93 -4.43
N LEU A 282 -20.04 -20.26 -3.55
CA LEU A 282 -20.24 -18.81 -3.64
C LEU A 282 -18.94 -18.04 -3.41
N VAL A 283 -18.12 -18.41 -2.42
CA VAL A 283 -16.81 -17.78 -2.19
C VAL A 283 -15.90 -17.98 -3.39
N ARG A 284 -15.91 -19.13 -4.04
CA ARG A 284 -15.14 -19.35 -5.27
C ARG A 284 -15.63 -18.42 -6.39
N LEU A 285 -16.93 -18.32 -6.62
CA LEU A 285 -17.48 -17.52 -7.73
C LEU A 285 -17.28 -16.02 -7.53
N PHE A 286 -17.65 -15.49 -6.36
CA PHE A 286 -17.58 -14.06 -6.06
C PHE A 286 -16.20 -13.65 -5.57
N GLY A 287 -15.54 -14.48 -4.77
CA GLY A 287 -14.21 -14.19 -4.25
C GLY A 287 -13.12 -14.19 -5.33
N THR A 288 -13.25 -15.00 -6.38
CA THR A 288 -12.31 -14.91 -7.53
C THR A 288 -12.47 -13.59 -8.26
N LYS A 289 -13.71 -13.13 -8.48
CA LYS A 289 -13.97 -11.82 -9.09
C LYS A 289 -13.50 -10.67 -8.21
N LEU A 290 -13.68 -10.80 -6.89
CA LEU A 290 -13.17 -9.84 -5.91
C LEU A 290 -11.64 -9.78 -5.92
N ALA A 291 -10.96 -10.93 -6.02
CA ALA A 291 -9.50 -10.98 -6.09
C ALA A 291 -8.97 -10.27 -7.35
N LEU A 292 -9.57 -10.53 -8.51
CA LEU A 292 -9.23 -9.84 -9.76
C LEU A 292 -9.47 -8.33 -9.67
N ALA A 293 -10.61 -7.92 -9.11
CA ALA A 293 -10.92 -6.50 -8.89
C ALA A 293 -9.99 -5.84 -7.84
N GLU A 294 -9.44 -6.59 -6.89
CA GLU A 294 -8.40 -6.08 -5.98
C GLU A 294 -7.03 -5.97 -6.64
N GLU A 295 -6.71 -6.84 -7.61
CA GLU A 295 -5.50 -6.74 -8.43
C GLU A 295 -5.58 -5.55 -9.41
N GLU A 296 -6.77 -5.20 -9.92
CA GLU A 296 -7.01 -4.08 -10.85
C GLU A 296 -7.13 -2.70 -10.17
N LYS A 297 -7.19 -2.62 -8.83
CA LYS A 297 -7.27 -1.32 -8.12
C LYS A 297 -6.00 -0.49 -8.40
N PRO A 298 -6.13 0.83 -8.66
CA PRO A 298 -4.98 1.71 -8.83
C PRO A 298 -4.00 1.51 -7.69
N TYR A 299 -2.74 1.27 -8.03
CA TYR A 299 -1.66 1.07 -7.08
C TYR A 299 -1.66 2.14 -5.99
N GLU A 300 -2.02 1.77 -4.76
CA GLU A 300 -1.84 2.65 -3.62
C GLU A 300 -0.36 2.63 -3.21
N PRO A 301 0.35 3.77 -3.21
CA PRO A 301 1.77 3.82 -2.81
C PRO A 301 2.03 3.29 -1.38
N ALA A 302 0.98 3.20 -0.55
CA ALA A 302 1.03 2.66 0.81
C ALA A 302 1.11 1.13 0.89
N SER A 303 0.76 0.39 -0.18
CA SER A 303 0.83 -1.08 -0.26
C SER A 303 2.01 -1.59 -1.09
N ALA A 304 2.83 -0.67 -1.57
CA ALA A 304 4.02 -0.95 -2.36
C ALA A 304 5.03 -1.84 -1.63
N PRO A 305 5.70 -2.77 -2.34
CA PRO A 305 6.85 -3.46 -1.78
C PRO A 305 8.00 -2.47 -1.48
N GLU A 306 8.36 -2.34 -0.20
CA GLU A 306 9.48 -1.51 0.29
C GLU A 306 10.79 -2.30 0.27
N ARG A 307 11.37 -2.44 -0.92
CA ARG A 307 12.68 -3.07 -1.10
C ARG A 307 13.74 -2.01 -0.95
N ILE A 308 14.18 -1.83 0.29
CA ILE A 308 15.19 -0.85 0.65
C ILE A 308 16.57 -1.49 0.47
N VAL A 309 17.35 -0.94 -0.45
CA VAL A 309 18.76 -1.31 -0.64
C VAL A 309 19.65 -0.34 0.12
N VAL A 310 20.64 -0.86 0.83
CA VAL A 310 21.59 -0.06 1.61
C VAL A 310 23.01 -0.36 1.13
N PRO A 311 23.59 0.46 0.22
CA PRO A 311 24.98 0.29 -0.20
C PRO A 311 25.94 0.59 0.95
N LEU A 312 26.73 -0.41 1.33
CA LEU A 312 27.69 -0.36 2.44
C LEU A 312 29.11 -0.56 1.91
N ALA A 313 29.99 0.38 2.24
CA ALA A 313 31.42 0.30 1.94
C ALA A 313 32.31 0.60 3.15
N ASN A 314 31.84 1.43 4.09
CA ASN A 314 32.57 1.80 5.29
C ASN A 314 31.97 1.10 6.53
N PRO A 315 32.75 0.27 7.26
CA PRO A 315 32.31 -0.35 8.51
C PRO A 315 31.88 0.63 9.61
N GLU A 316 32.42 1.85 9.64
CA GLU A 316 32.10 2.83 10.68
C GLU A 316 30.69 3.41 10.53
N THR A 317 30.23 3.62 9.30
CA THR A 317 28.90 4.21 9.01
C THR A 317 27.83 3.16 8.71
N ALA A 318 28.21 1.88 8.62
CA ALA A 318 27.31 0.83 8.17
C ALA A 318 26.14 0.58 9.15
N GLU A 319 26.43 0.62 10.46
CA GLU A 319 25.41 0.42 11.49
C GLU A 319 24.39 1.57 11.49
N GLU A 320 24.85 2.81 11.35
CA GLU A 320 24.00 4.02 11.32
C GLU A 320 23.11 4.07 10.08
N LEU A 321 23.64 3.69 8.90
CA LEU A 321 22.86 3.61 7.67
C LEU A 321 21.82 2.50 7.71
N MET A 322 22.16 1.37 8.33
CA MET A 322 21.20 0.31 8.59
C MET A 322 20.12 0.75 9.57
N GLU A 323 20.47 1.44 10.66
CA GLU A 323 19.48 1.99 11.59
C GLU A 323 18.51 2.93 10.85
N LEU A 324 19.03 3.87 10.03
CA LEU A 324 18.20 4.75 9.21
C LEU A 324 17.26 3.95 8.30
N ALA A 325 17.77 2.94 7.58
CA ALA A 325 16.98 2.10 6.70
C ALA A 325 15.84 1.37 7.44
N LEU A 326 16.09 0.92 8.67
CA LEU A 326 15.06 0.28 9.50
C LEU A 326 14.00 1.28 9.99
N LEU A 327 14.40 2.52 10.25
CA LEU A 327 13.50 3.58 10.74
C LEU A 327 12.63 4.19 9.64
N VAL A 328 13.10 4.23 8.39
CA VAL A 328 12.28 4.71 7.25
C VAL A 328 11.36 3.62 6.71
N ARG A 329 11.68 2.34 6.95
CA ARG A 329 10.86 1.18 6.59
C ARG A 329 9.57 1.16 7.40
N SER A 330 8.43 0.95 6.74
CA SER A 330 7.15 0.82 7.42
C SER A 330 7.10 -0.43 8.29
N PRO A 331 6.54 -0.35 9.51
CA PRO A 331 6.37 -1.51 10.39
C PRO A 331 5.53 -2.64 9.77
N GLU A 332 4.59 -2.29 8.89
CA GLU A 332 3.69 -3.22 8.20
C GLU A 332 4.35 -3.91 7.01
N SER A 333 5.47 -3.37 6.52
CA SER A 333 6.17 -3.93 5.36
C SER A 333 6.61 -5.35 5.65
N GLU A 334 6.43 -6.21 4.66
CA GLU A 334 6.82 -7.61 4.69
C GLU A 334 8.14 -7.85 3.93
N GLU A 335 8.65 -6.86 3.19
CA GLU A 335 9.88 -6.96 2.39
C GLU A 335 11.13 -6.85 3.27
N PRO A 336 12.22 -7.56 2.93
CA PRO A 336 13.48 -7.47 3.66
C PRO A 336 14.26 -6.22 3.27
N VAL A 337 15.15 -5.78 4.17
CA VAL A 337 16.17 -4.78 3.85
C VAL A 337 17.37 -5.49 3.23
N TYR A 338 17.93 -4.90 2.17
CA TYR A 338 19.02 -5.46 1.38
C TYR A 338 20.31 -4.66 1.56
N PRO A 339 21.13 -4.95 2.59
CA PRO A 339 22.47 -4.42 2.66
C PRO A 339 23.27 -4.99 1.48
N LEU A 340 23.95 -4.10 0.77
CA LEU A 340 24.67 -4.39 -0.47
C LEU A 340 26.12 -3.96 -0.32
N SER A 341 27.06 -4.86 -0.61
CA SER A 341 28.47 -4.52 -0.73
C SER A 341 29.02 -4.97 -2.07
N ILE A 342 29.79 -4.10 -2.73
CA ILE A 342 30.48 -4.42 -3.98
C ILE A 342 31.95 -4.74 -3.68
N ALA A 343 32.34 -6.00 -3.87
CA ALA A 343 33.73 -6.43 -3.85
C ALA A 343 34.37 -6.19 -5.21
N ARG A 344 35.58 -5.64 -5.25
CA ARG A 344 36.32 -5.46 -6.51
C ARG A 344 36.90 -6.80 -6.97
N GLY A 345 36.72 -7.09 -8.26
CA GLY A 345 37.35 -8.24 -8.92
C GLY A 345 38.87 -8.08 -9.06
N GLY A 346 39.57 -9.17 -9.41
CA GLY A 346 41.01 -9.17 -9.73
C GLY A 346 41.87 -10.05 -8.83
N HIS A 347 43.15 -9.68 -8.66
CA HIS A 347 44.17 -10.52 -8.01
C HIS A 347 43.88 -10.84 -6.52
N ASP A 348 43.19 -9.93 -5.82
CA ASP A 348 42.84 -10.05 -4.40
C ASP A 348 41.32 -10.26 -4.16
N GLU A 349 40.58 -10.77 -5.16
CA GLU A 349 39.12 -10.93 -5.11
C GLU A 349 38.64 -11.67 -3.86
N ALA A 350 39.28 -12.79 -3.51
CA ALA A 350 38.90 -13.58 -2.33
C ALA A 350 39.01 -12.78 -1.03
N ALA A 351 40.00 -11.90 -0.91
CA ALA A 351 40.15 -11.04 0.26
C ALA A 351 39.09 -9.92 0.28
N ASN A 352 38.80 -9.33 -0.88
CA ASN A 352 37.77 -8.30 -1.04
C ASN A 352 36.36 -8.85 -0.73
N VAL A 353 36.06 -10.07 -1.17
CA VAL A 353 34.80 -10.76 -0.87
C VAL A 353 34.70 -11.05 0.63
N ALA A 354 35.76 -11.59 1.25
CA ALA A 354 35.78 -11.84 2.69
C ALA A 354 35.58 -10.57 3.53
N GLN A 355 36.15 -9.43 3.11
CA GLN A 355 35.92 -8.14 3.75
C GLN A 355 34.47 -7.68 3.60
N ALA A 356 33.89 -7.79 2.40
CA ALA A 356 32.50 -7.47 2.13
C ALA A 356 31.54 -8.34 2.97
N GLU A 357 31.79 -9.65 3.07
CA GLU A 357 31.03 -10.57 3.90
C GLU A 357 31.11 -10.20 5.39
N GLY A 358 32.30 -9.85 5.89
CA GLY A 358 32.49 -9.37 7.26
C GLY A 358 31.67 -8.09 7.57
N LEU A 359 31.61 -7.17 6.60
CA LEU A 359 30.77 -5.97 6.69
C LEU A 359 29.27 -6.32 6.74
N MET A 360 28.82 -7.27 5.89
CA MET A 360 27.44 -7.74 5.89
C MET A 360 27.04 -8.43 7.20
N GLN A 361 27.93 -9.23 7.80
CA GLN A 361 27.66 -9.89 9.08
C GLN A 361 27.33 -8.87 10.18
N ARG A 362 28.05 -7.75 10.24
CA ARG A 362 27.77 -6.67 11.21
C ARG A 362 26.41 -6.02 10.97
N ALA A 363 26.09 -5.71 9.71
CA ALA A 363 24.80 -5.15 9.32
C ALA A 363 23.62 -6.08 9.68
N VAL A 364 23.75 -7.38 9.42
CA VAL A 364 22.73 -8.39 9.74
C VAL A 364 22.54 -8.55 11.25
N LEU A 365 23.63 -8.60 12.02
CA LEU A 365 23.56 -8.69 13.49
C LEU A 365 22.80 -7.50 14.09
N HIS A 366 23.05 -6.29 13.56
CA HIS A 366 22.37 -5.08 14.00
C HIS A 366 20.86 -5.13 13.72
N ALA A 367 20.46 -5.59 12.53
CA ALA A 367 19.04 -5.69 12.16
C ALA A 367 18.29 -6.86 12.83
N THR A 368 19.00 -7.93 13.19
CA THR A 368 18.41 -9.08 13.92
C THR A 368 17.90 -8.65 15.30
N ALA A 369 18.53 -7.63 15.91
CA ALA A 369 18.05 -7.04 17.16
C ALA A 369 16.70 -6.31 17.01
N ALA A 370 16.38 -5.85 15.80
CA ALA A 370 15.14 -5.16 15.46
C ALA A 370 14.04 -6.11 14.93
N ASP A 371 14.28 -7.43 14.86
CA ASP A 371 13.34 -8.44 14.32
C ASP A 371 12.93 -8.16 12.85
N VAL A 372 13.75 -7.42 12.09
CA VAL A 372 13.51 -7.09 10.68
C VAL A 372 14.24 -8.10 9.78
N PRO A 373 13.56 -8.68 8.76
CA PRO A 373 14.21 -9.59 7.82
C PRO A 373 15.24 -8.84 6.98
N VAL A 374 16.45 -9.38 6.91
CA VAL A 374 17.57 -8.81 6.14
C VAL A 374 18.12 -9.85 5.18
N SER A 375 18.32 -9.46 3.93
CA SER A 375 18.89 -10.31 2.88
C SER A 375 20.19 -9.70 2.38
N PRO A 376 21.34 -10.00 3.02
CA PRO A 376 22.62 -9.42 2.63
C PRO A 376 23.01 -9.87 1.23
N THR A 377 23.52 -8.93 0.43
CA THR A 377 23.93 -9.17 -0.95
C THR A 377 25.37 -8.69 -1.14
N VAL A 378 26.25 -9.61 -1.54
CA VAL A 378 27.60 -9.28 -2.00
C VAL A 378 27.64 -9.50 -3.51
N ARG A 379 28.20 -8.53 -4.24
CA ARG A 379 28.39 -8.59 -5.69
C ARG A 379 29.85 -8.30 -6.01
N ILE A 380 30.35 -8.92 -7.08
CA ILE A 380 31.68 -8.67 -7.60
C ILE A 380 31.53 -7.80 -8.84
N ASP A 381 32.12 -6.60 -8.82
CA ASP A 381 32.13 -5.70 -9.97
C ASP A 381 33.37 -4.79 -9.90
N ASP A 382 33.94 -4.45 -11.06
CA ASP A 382 35.10 -3.56 -11.15
C ASP A 382 34.71 -2.10 -10.92
N ASN A 383 33.47 -1.74 -11.20
CA ASN A 383 32.92 -0.41 -10.95
C ASN A 383 31.77 -0.46 -9.91
N PRO A 384 31.99 0.04 -8.67
CA PRO A 384 30.97 0.04 -7.63
C PRO A 384 29.65 0.70 -8.03
N ALA A 385 29.66 1.77 -8.84
CA ALA A 385 28.43 2.44 -9.26
C ALA A 385 27.59 1.55 -10.18
N VAL A 386 28.22 0.89 -11.15
CA VAL A 386 27.55 -0.04 -12.07
C VAL A 386 27.06 -1.28 -11.32
N GLY A 387 27.88 -1.82 -10.43
CA GLY A 387 27.50 -2.95 -9.58
C GLY A 387 26.28 -2.64 -8.70
N ILE A 388 26.22 -1.44 -8.11
CA ILE A 388 25.06 -0.98 -7.34
C ILE A 388 23.83 -0.87 -8.24
N LEU A 389 23.93 -0.18 -9.39
CA LEU A 389 22.81 0.00 -10.31
C LEU A 389 22.23 -1.32 -10.83
N ARG A 390 23.09 -2.31 -11.15
CA ARG A 390 22.66 -3.67 -11.52
C ARG A 390 21.90 -4.34 -10.38
N ALA A 391 22.45 -4.28 -9.16
CA ALA A 391 21.79 -4.85 -7.98
C ALA A 391 20.44 -4.17 -7.70
N LEU A 392 20.33 -2.86 -7.85
CA LEU A 392 19.05 -2.13 -7.70
C LEU A 392 17.99 -2.65 -8.69
N ARG A 393 18.36 -2.89 -9.95
CA ARG A 393 17.46 -3.45 -10.96
C ARG A 393 17.09 -4.91 -10.69
N GLU A 394 18.08 -5.75 -10.36
CA GLU A 394 17.87 -7.17 -10.03
C GLU A 394 16.93 -7.36 -8.83
N LEU A 395 17.13 -6.55 -7.78
CA LEU A 395 16.31 -6.60 -6.57
C LEU A 395 14.97 -5.88 -6.73
N ARG A 396 14.79 -5.13 -7.83
CA ARG A 396 13.67 -4.20 -8.05
C ARG A 396 13.52 -3.26 -6.86
N ALA A 397 14.63 -2.62 -6.49
CA ALA A 397 14.69 -1.71 -5.37
C ALA A 397 13.71 -0.55 -5.58
N SER A 398 12.83 -0.32 -4.61
CA SER A 398 11.96 0.85 -4.60
C SER A 398 12.61 2.04 -3.90
N GLU A 399 13.55 1.77 -2.99
CA GLU A 399 14.22 2.77 -2.17
C GLU A 399 15.69 2.42 -1.97
N VAL A 400 16.52 3.46 -1.87
CA VAL A 400 17.94 3.32 -1.61
C VAL A 400 18.35 4.26 -0.49
N VAL A 401 18.99 3.73 0.55
CA VAL A 401 19.56 4.54 1.64
C VAL A 401 21.07 4.49 1.52
N ALA A 402 21.69 5.61 1.20
CA ALA A 402 23.12 5.69 0.95
C ALA A 402 23.79 6.79 1.76
N GLY A 403 24.99 6.51 2.27
CA GLY A 403 25.77 7.47 3.05
C GLY A 403 26.52 8.47 2.19
N TRP A 404 26.65 9.70 2.69
CA TRP A 404 27.46 10.75 2.09
C TRP A 404 28.41 11.39 3.11
N THR A 405 29.68 11.50 2.72
CA THR A 405 30.75 12.02 3.58
C THR A 405 30.88 13.53 3.60
N GLY A 406 30.13 14.27 2.76
CA GLY A 406 30.22 15.73 2.70
C GLY A 406 31.48 16.29 2.00
N ALA A 407 32.32 15.43 1.43
CA ALA A 407 33.59 15.83 0.80
C ALA A 407 33.40 16.65 -0.49
N ARG A 408 34.39 17.49 -0.83
CA ARG A 408 34.37 18.30 -2.08
C ARG A 408 34.43 17.39 -3.30
N SER A 409 33.40 17.46 -4.16
CA SER A 409 33.50 16.90 -5.52
C SER A 409 34.16 17.90 -6.46
N THR A 410 34.92 17.40 -7.44
CA THR A 410 35.37 18.16 -8.61
C THR A 410 34.23 18.23 -9.65
N GLY A 411 34.12 19.36 -10.38
CA GLY A 411 33.13 19.57 -11.44
C GLY A 411 31.68 19.82 -10.98
N ASP A 412 30.71 19.60 -11.88
CA ASP A 412 29.26 19.85 -11.70
C ASP A 412 28.48 18.75 -10.92
N ARG A 413 29.20 17.79 -10.34
CA ARG A 413 28.63 16.68 -9.55
C ARG A 413 28.09 17.17 -8.20
N ILE A 414 27.01 16.57 -7.68
CA ILE A 414 26.30 16.95 -6.45
C ILE A 414 26.90 16.27 -5.21
N PHE A 415 27.11 14.95 -5.23
CA PHE A 415 27.58 14.18 -4.07
C PHE A 415 28.92 13.46 -4.29
N GLY A 416 29.31 13.26 -5.55
CA GLY A 416 30.45 12.45 -5.99
C GLY A 416 30.00 11.32 -6.93
N GLY A 417 30.93 10.75 -7.70
CA GLY A 417 30.63 9.92 -8.87
C GLY A 417 29.61 8.78 -8.66
N ILE A 418 29.65 8.03 -7.55
CA ILE A 418 28.74 6.88 -7.34
C ILE A 418 27.29 7.34 -7.10
N LEU A 419 27.09 8.28 -6.18
CA LEU A 419 25.77 8.78 -5.83
C LEU A 419 25.13 9.56 -6.99
N ASP A 420 25.92 10.39 -7.70
CA ASP A 420 25.44 11.09 -8.89
C ASP A 420 24.99 10.11 -9.98
N SER A 421 25.76 9.05 -10.27
CA SER A 421 25.34 8.01 -11.23
C SER A 421 24.06 7.29 -10.79
N MET A 422 23.84 7.10 -9.47
CA MET A 422 22.58 6.55 -8.96
C MET A 422 21.40 7.50 -9.18
N LEU A 423 21.60 8.80 -8.99
CA LEU A 423 20.60 9.84 -9.21
C LEU A 423 20.31 10.12 -10.69
N GLU A 424 21.24 9.79 -11.59
CA GLU A 424 21.03 9.92 -13.03
C GLU A 424 20.36 8.67 -13.63
N THR A 425 20.62 7.47 -13.08
CA THR A 425 20.26 6.21 -13.76
C THR A 425 19.19 5.37 -13.03
N SER A 426 19.02 5.52 -11.72
CA SER A 426 18.01 4.77 -10.95
C SER A 426 16.66 5.48 -10.98
N ARG A 427 15.54 4.75 -10.98
CA ARG A 427 14.20 5.33 -10.78
C ARG A 427 13.71 5.27 -9.32
N ALA A 428 14.42 4.51 -8.47
CA ALA A 428 14.07 4.33 -7.06
C ALA A 428 14.14 5.66 -6.28
N MET A 429 13.43 5.77 -5.16
CA MET A 429 13.65 6.88 -4.23
C MET A 429 15.07 6.74 -3.65
N VAL A 430 15.84 7.82 -3.60
CA VAL A 430 17.20 7.80 -3.04
C VAL A 430 17.28 8.74 -1.84
N VAL A 431 17.53 8.16 -0.67
CA VAL A 431 17.80 8.87 0.57
C VAL A 431 19.31 8.95 0.75
N VAL A 432 19.86 10.16 0.58
CA VAL A 432 21.27 10.45 0.80
C VAL A 432 21.43 10.99 2.21
N ALA A 433 22.13 10.23 3.06
CA ALA A 433 22.27 10.54 4.47
C ALA A 433 23.69 11.00 4.81
N ARG A 434 23.79 12.17 5.43
CA ARG A 434 24.98 12.60 6.18
C ARG A 434 24.60 12.62 7.65
N LEU A 435 25.10 11.63 8.40
CA LEU A 435 24.87 11.49 9.83
C LEU A 435 26.12 12.02 10.57
N ALA A 436 25.93 13.02 11.43
CA ALA A 436 26.93 13.56 12.34
C ALA A 436 26.87 12.89 13.71
N ARG A 437 25.68 12.42 14.12
CA ARG A 437 25.44 11.75 15.41
C ARG A 437 24.50 10.54 15.20
N PRO A 438 24.45 9.60 16.16
CA PRO A 438 23.46 8.54 16.12
C PRO A 438 22.03 9.10 16.14
N LEU A 439 21.18 8.62 15.23
CA LEU A 439 19.76 9.04 15.09
C LEU A 439 18.93 8.84 16.37
N ALA A 440 19.41 8.06 17.32
CA ALA A 440 18.80 7.90 18.64
C ALA A 440 18.72 9.21 19.45
N ALA A 441 19.56 10.21 19.15
CA ALA A 441 19.57 11.50 19.85
C ALA A 441 18.65 12.55 19.20
N ALA A 442 18.03 12.25 18.06
CA ALA A 442 17.18 13.19 17.33
C ALA A 442 15.90 13.53 18.11
N THR A 443 15.54 14.81 18.14
CA THR A 443 14.30 15.28 18.80
C THR A 443 13.27 15.86 17.85
N ARG A 444 13.71 16.49 16.75
CA ARG A 444 12.82 17.12 15.77
C ARG A 444 13.27 16.79 14.35
N LEU A 445 12.29 16.69 13.46
CA LEU A 445 12.51 16.54 12.02
C LEU A 445 12.08 17.84 11.34
N VAL A 446 13.01 18.54 10.72
CA VAL A 446 12.74 19.78 9.97
C VAL A 446 12.78 19.46 8.48
N LEU A 447 11.60 19.42 7.84
CA LEU A 447 11.43 19.10 6.43
C LEU A 447 11.43 20.37 5.58
N LEU A 448 12.31 20.44 4.59
CA LEU A 448 12.35 21.47 3.56
C LEU A 448 11.66 20.97 2.30
N LEU A 449 10.57 21.63 1.92
CA LEU A 449 9.76 21.30 0.76
C LEU A 449 9.88 22.43 -0.29
N PRO A 450 10.64 22.21 -1.38
CA PRO A 450 10.71 23.19 -2.46
C PRO A 450 9.36 23.46 -3.13
N PRO A 451 9.21 24.60 -3.82
CA PRO A 451 7.99 24.89 -4.55
C PRO A 451 7.63 23.78 -5.55
N LEU A 452 6.34 23.44 -5.65
CA LEU A 452 5.76 22.42 -6.53
C LEU A 452 6.18 20.96 -6.26
N VAL A 453 7.02 20.69 -5.26
CA VAL A 453 7.49 19.32 -4.96
C VAL A 453 6.35 18.36 -4.62
N TRP A 454 5.23 18.88 -4.11
CA TRP A 454 4.05 18.10 -3.74
C TRP A 454 3.31 17.48 -4.92
N ARG A 455 3.61 17.92 -6.16
CA ARG A 455 3.03 17.39 -7.41
C ARG A 455 3.87 16.29 -8.04
N GLU A 456 5.10 16.09 -7.58
CA GLU A 456 6.02 15.16 -8.21
C GLU A 456 5.64 13.69 -7.93
N PRO A 457 5.82 12.80 -8.93
CA PRO A 457 5.76 11.37 -8.70
C PRO A 457 6.75 11.00 -7.59
N GLY A 458 6.30 10.22 -6.60
CA GLY A 458 7.12 9.85 -5.45
C GLY A 458 7.04 10.77 -4.23
N PHE A 459 6.39 11.93 -4.31
CA PHE A 459 6.22 12.82 -3.15
C PHE A 459 5.56 12.12 -1.96
N ALA A 460 4.45 11.41 -2.20
CA ALA A 460 3.73 10.66 -1.17
C ALA A 460 4.61 9.57 -0.51
N ARG A 461 5.47 8.91 -1.30
CA ARG A 461 6.41 7.90 -0.78
C ARG A 461 7.48 8.54 0.12
N ALA A 462 8.10 9.62 -0.33
CA ALA A 462 9.09 10.35 0.47
C ALA A 462 8.49 10.91 1.76
N LEU A 463 7.29 11.48 1.68
CA LEU A 463 6.58 11.99 2.85
C LEU A 463 6.23 10.88 3.84
N ARG A 464 5.80 9.71 3.33
CA ARG A 464 5.56 8.52 4.16
C ARG A 464 6.84 8.02 4.82
N ALA A 465 7.97 7.94 4.12
CA ALA A 465 9.25 7.53 4.71
C ALA A 465 9.64 8.46 5.88
N MET A 466 9.43 9.76 5.73
CA MET A 466 9.66 10.75 6.80
C MET A 466 8.64 10.65 7.93
N ALA A 467 7.37 10.36 7.62
CA ALA A 467 6.33 10.16 8.61
C ALA A 467 6.55 8.90 9.46
N VAL A 468 7.00 7.82 8.82
CA VAL A 468 7.38 6.58 9.50
C VAL A 468 8.59 6.83 10.40
N LEU A 469 9.64 7.50 9.90
CA LEU A 469 10.81 7.88 10.70
C LEU A 469 10.41 8.71 11.94
N ALA A 470 9.58 9.74 11.74
CA ALA A 470 9.11 10.61 12.81
C ALA A 470 8.25 9.83 13.83
N SER A 471 7.33 8.99 13.37
CA SER A 471 6.45 8.19 14.24
C SER A 471 7.22 7.14 15.05
N GLN A 472 8.18 6.45 14.43
CA GLN A 472 8.98 5.42 15.10
C GLN A 472 9.90 6.00 16.18
N LYS A 473 10.45 7.20 15.97
CA LYS A 473 11.31 7.88 16.94
C LYS A 473 10.56 8.85 17.87
N GLY A 474 9.29 9.16 17.57
CA GLY A 474 8.51 10.17 18.32
C GLY A 474 9.02 11.60 18.10
N LEU A 475 9.48 11.93 16.90
CA LEU A 475 10.00 13.26 16.56
C LEU A 475 8.84 14.24 16.36
N SER A 476 8.97 15.46 16.87
CA SER A 476 8.11 16.56 16.44
C SER A 476 8.53 17.03 15.05
N VAL A 477 7.58 17.32 14.17
CA VAL A 477 7.86 17.64 12.77
C VAL A 477 7.60 19.11 12.51
N VAL A 478 8.53 19.74 11.81
CA VAL A 478 8.42 21.12 11.33
C VAL A 478 8.62 21.11 9.82
N VAL A 479 7.76 21.79 9.08
CA VAL A 479 7.82 21.85 7.63
C VAL A 479 8.06 23.29 7.20
N VAL A 480 9.07 23.50 6.35
CA VAL A 480 9.37 24.78 5.70
C VAL A 480 9.01 24.66 4.23
N THR A 481 8.03 25.45 3.79
CA THR A 481 7.53 25.49 2.40
C THR A 481 7.23 26.93 1.99
N VAL A 482 6.87 27.18 0.74
CA VAL A 482 6.39 28.50 0.29
C VAL A 482 4.90 28.70 0.59
N GLU A 483 4.47 29.94 0.83
CA GLU A 483 3.07 30.24 1.17
C GLU A 483 2.08 29.74 0.11
N THR A 484 2.45 29.77 -1.17
CA THR A 484 1.61 29.30 -2.28
C THR A 484 1.30 27.81 -2.22
N ASP A 485 2.16 27.01 -1.59
CA ASP A 485 2.03 25.55 -1.51
C ASP A 485 1.49 25.07 -0.16
N ARG A 486 1.24 25.99 0.78
CA ARG A 486 0.89 25.67 2.17
C ARG A 486 -0.32 24.74 2.28
N GLU A 487 -1.45 25.12 1.68
CA GLU A 487 -2.71 24.37 1.76
C GLU A 487 -2.57 22.97 1.15
N ALA A 488 -1.93 22.87 -0.02
CA ALA A 488 -1.68 21.60 -0.68
C ALA A 488 -0.75 20.68 0.13
N VAL A 489 0.28 21.24 0.78
CA VAL A 489 1.18 20.50 1.67
C VAL A 489 0.45 20.03 2.94
N GLU A 490 -0.38 20.89 3.55
CA GLU A 490 -1.23 20.55 4.71
C GLU A 490 -2.13 19.34 4.39
N ASP A 491 -2.81 19.37 3.24
CA ASP A 491 -3.67 18.28 2.79
C ASP A 491 -2.91 16.97 2.61
N ARG A 492 -1.72 17.01 1.99
CA ARG A 492 -0.90 15.82 1.77
C ARG A 492 -0.32 15.23 3.07
N LEU A 493 0.03 16.08 4.03
CA LEU A 493 0.46 15.67 5.37
C LEU A 493 -0.67 14.93 6.10
N GLY A 494 -1.91 15.45 6.02
CA GLY A 494 -3.09 14.83 6.61
C GLY A 494 -3.49 13.49 5.97
N GLN A 495 -3.24 13.34 4.66
CA GLN A 495 -3.51 12.09 3.92
C GLN A 495 -2.46 10.99 4.14
N THR A 496 -1.27 11.35 4.61
CA THR A 496 -0.17 10.39 4.83
C THR A 496 -0.48 9.47 6.01
N ARG A 497 -0.10 8.20 5.91
CA ARG A 497 -0.21 7.21 7.00
C ARG A 497 1.17 6.62 7.32
N PRO A 498 1.66 6.69 8.57
CA PRO A 498 1.03 7.33 9.74
C PRO A 498 0.85 8.85 9.56
N THR A 499 -0.19 9.42 10.19
CA THR A 499 -0.52 10.84 10.07
C THR A 499 0.61 11.70 10.63
N LEU A 500 1.07 12.67 9.83
CA LEU A 500 2.17 13.55 10.18
C LEU A 500 1.63 14.89 10.67
N GLU A 501 1.51 15.05 11.98
CA GLU A 501 1.20 16.35 12.58
C GLU A 501 2.47 17.23 12.55
N ALA A 502 2.44 18.30 11.76
CA ALA A 502 3.58 19.18 11.55
C ALA A 502 3.24 20.65 11.78
N GLU A 503 4.19 21.39 12.37
CA GLU A 503 4.16 22.86 12.40
C GLU A 503 4.69 23.39 11.06
N ILE A 504 3.89 24.19 10.35
CA ILE A 504 4.25 24.69 9.01
C ILE A 504 4.70 26.14 9.09
N HIS A 505 5.95 26.37 8.66
CA HIS A 505 6.52 27.70 8.44
C HIS A 505 6.53 27.98 6.94
N ALA A 506 5.58 28.79 6.51
CA ALA A 506 5.52 29.27 5.14
C ALA A 506 6.42 30.50 4.96
N VAL A 507 7.21 30.51 3.88
CA VAL A 507 8.05 31.65 3.47
C VAL A 507 7.49 32.31 2.21
N SER A 508 7.72 33.62 2.06
CA SER A 508 7.33 34.38 0.87
C SER A 508 8.12 33.98 -0.38
N ASP A 509 9.42 33.72 -0.23
CA ASP A 509 10.32 33.31 -1.31
C ASP A 509 11.17 32.12 -0.84
N TRP A 510 11.31 31.10 -1.69
CA TRP A 510 12.16 29.94 -1.42
C TRP A 510 13.62 30.31 -1.10
N ARG A 511 14.14 31.41 -1.63
CA ARG A 511 15.48 31.93 -1.31
C ARG A 511 15.66 32.23 0.18
N GLU A 512 14.57 32.51 0.88
CA GLU A 512 14.54 32.79 2.32
C GLU A 512 14.47 31.51 3.17
N ALA A 513 14.16 30.35 2.58
CA ALA A 513 14.01 29.09 3.31
C ALA A 513 15.28 28.72 4.09
N VAL A 514 16.47 28.87 3.47
CA VAL A 514 17.75 28.60 4.14
C VAL A 514 18.03 29.58 5.28
N ARG A 515 17.62 30.86 5.15
CA ARG A 515 17.78 31.85 6.22
C ARG A 515 16.83 31.56 7.37
N THR A 516 15.62 31.12 7.06
CA THR A 516 14.61 30.71 8.06
C THR A 516 15.11 29.52 8.90
N LEU A 517 15.93 28.63 8.33
CA LEU A 517 16.57 27.57 9.10
C LEU A 517 17.52 28.10 10.18
N ASP A 518 18.14 29.27 10.02
CA ASP A 518 18.99 29.85 11.07
C ASP A 518 18.18 30.16 12.36
N ASP A 519 16.88 30.42 12.22
CA ASP A 519 15.97 30.70 13.34
C ASP A 519 15.23 29.44 13.84
N VAL A 520 14.96 28.48 12.95
CA VAL A 520 14.12 27.30 13.22
C VAL A 520 14.93 26.07 13.68
N ALA A 521 16.11 25.85 13.10
CA ALA A 521 16.92 24.67 13.35
C ALA A 521 17.65 24.77 14.70
N ARG A 522 17.62 23.69 15.46
CA ARG A 522 18.25 23.58 16.79
C ARG A 522 19.21 22.40 16.84
N ASP A 523 20.09 22.41 17.83
CA ASP A 523 20.96 21.25 18.09
C ASP A 523 20.14 19.99 18.34
N GLY A 524 20.46 18.91 17.63
CA GLY A 524 19.73 17.63 17.70
C GLY A 524 18.55 17.51 16.72
N ASP A 525 18.36 18.50 15.85
CA ASP A 525 17.40 18.40 14.75
C ASP A 525 17.98 17.62 13.56
N VAL A 526 17.12 16.86 12.89
CA VAL A 526 17.41 16.22 11.59
C VAL A 526 16.82 17.09 10.49
N LEU A 527 17.65 17.53 9.56
CA LEU A 527 17.22 18.30 8.39
C LEU A 527 16.87 17.35 7.25
N GLY A 528 15.60 17.28 6.87
CA GLY A 528 15.12 16.51 5.72
C GLY A 528 14.87 17.42 4.52
N LEU A 529 15.67 17.34 3.47
CA LEU A 529 15.47 18.08 2.22
C LEU A 529 14.80 17.18 1.19
N LEU A 530 13.56 17.49 0.81
CA LEU A 530 12.96 16.85 -0.37
C LEU A 530 13.54 17.50 -1.62
N SER A 531 14.04 16.68 -2.53
CA SER A 531 14.70 17.08 -3.76
C SER A 531 14.19 16.24 -4.92
N VAL A 532 14.40 16.74 -6.12
CA VAL A 532 13.86 16.18 -7.35
C VAL A 532 14.97 16.01 -8.35
N ARG A 533 14.77 15.12 -9.32
CA ARG A 533 15.77 14.81 -10.35
C ARG A 533 15.76 15.87 -11.44
N ARG A 534 16.89 16.03 -12.13
CA ARG A 534 17.02 16.98 -13.25
C ARG A 534 15.96 16.66 -14.32
N GLY A 535 15.33 17.69 -14.89
CA GLY A 535 14.30 17.53 -15.92
C GLY A 535 12.87 17.31 -15.40
N THR A 536 12.65 17.31 -14.08
CA THR A 536 11.30 17.30 -13.48
C THR A 536 10.74 18.71 -13.30
N VAL A 537 9.42 18.84 -13.11
CA VAL A 537 8.70 20.13 -13.09
C VAL A 537 9.14 20.99 -11.90
N ALA A 538 9.36 20.38 -10.74
CA ALA A 538 9.83 21.07 -9.55
C ALA A 538 11.34 21.30 -9.52
N TRP A 539 12.11 20.83 -10.53
CA TRP A 539 13.56 20.95 -10.51
C TRP A 539 14.02 22.38 -10.74
N ARG A 540 15.05 22.79 -9.99
CA ARG A 540 15.72 24.08 -10.14
C ARG A 540 17.23 23.91 -9.90
N PRO A 541 18.10 24.64 -10.61
CA PRO A 541 19.56 24.54 -10.42
C PRO A 541 20.04 24.80 -8.97
N ALA A 542 19.27 25.56 -8.18
CA ALA A 542 19.58 25.81 -6.78
C ALA A 542 19.45 24.56 -5.89
N LEU A 543 18.57 23.60 -6.24
CA LEU A 543 18.32 22.37 -5.47
C LEU A 543 19.56 21.47 -5.45
N ASP A 544 20.28 21.39 -6.57
CA ASP A 544 21.53 20.61 -6.68
C ASP A 544 22.63 21.13 -5.73
N ARG A 545 22.59 22.41 -5.35
CA ARG A 545 23.61 23.02 -4.47
C ARG A 545 23.20 22.97 -3.00
N LEU A 546 21.91 22.85 -2.71
CA LEU A 546 21.35 22.96 -1.36
C LEU A 546 21.91 21.95 -0.34
N PRO A 547 22.06 20.65 -0.65
CA PRO A 547 22.63 19.68 0.30
C PRO A 547 23.99 20.12 0.85
N ARG A 548 24.84 20.69 -0.02
CA ARG A 548 26.16 21.21 0.34
C ARG A 548 26.09 22.48 1.18
N VAL A 549 25.13 23.35 0.87
CA VAL A 549 24.91 24.57 1.65
C VAL A 549 24.48 24.20 3.07
N LEU A 550 23.57 23.24 3.22
CA LEU A 550 23.07 22.78 4.52
C LEU A 550 24.19 22.15 5.37
N VAL A 551 24.95 21.21 4.82
CA VAL A 551 26.06 20.55 5.57
C VAL A 551 27.16 21.54 5.97
N ARG A 552 27.42 22.58 5.16
CA ARG A 552 28.42 23.62 5.50
C ARG A 552 27.90 24.61 6.53
N ARG A 553 26.62 24.96 6.46
CA ARG A 553 25.98 25.92 7.38
C ARG A 553 25.72 25.29 8.74
N PHE A 554 25.32 24.02 8.76
CA PHE A 554 24.93 23.26 9.95
C PHE A 554 25.76 21.96 10.08
N PRO A 555 27.06 22.05 10.38
CA PRO A 555 27.95 20.88 10.42
C PRO A 555 27.64 19.91 11.57
N GLU A 556 26.92 20.34 12.59
CA GLU A 556 26.55 19.52 13.76
C GLU A 556 25.24 18.75 13.57
N LEU A 557 24.45 19.09 12.54
CA LEU A 557 23.14 18.48 12.30
C LEU A 557 23.22 17.32 11.30
N ASP A 558 22.31 16.37 11.47
CA ASP A 558 22.09 15.30 10.51
C ASP A 558 21.31 15.85 9.32
N VAL A 559 21.74 15.49 8.10
CA VAL A 559 21.11 15.95 6.87
C VAL A 559 20.71 14.74 6.03
N LEU A 560 19.41 14.65 5.75
CA LEU A 560 18.82 13.65 4.86
C LEU A 560 18.31 14.35 3.60
N THR A 561 18.86 14.04 2.44
CA THR A 561 18.34 14.52 1.16
C THR A 561 17.57 13.40 0.48
N LEU A 562 16.28 13.60 0.26
CA LEU A 562 15.37 12.63 -0.35
C LEU A 562 15.13 13.01 -1.81
N TYR A 563 15.73 12.27 -2.73
CA TYR A 563 15.39 12.36 -4.15
C TYR A 563 14.20 11.48 -4.46
N LEU A 564 13.14 12.11 -4.95
CA LEU A 564 11.88 11.43 -5.26
C LEU A 564 12.08 10.31 -6.30
N SER A 565 11.26 9.27 -6.19
CA SER A 565 11.19 8.19 -7.18
C SER A 565 10.50 8.67 -8.43
N GLU A 566 11.03 8.35 -9.60
CA GLU A 566 10.31 8.55 -10.85
C GLU A 566 9.29 7.43 -11.01
N SER A 567 8.04 7.77 -11.38
CA SER A 567 7.08 6.75 -11.80
C SER A 567 7.58 6.08 -13.08
N GLU A 568 7.19 4.82 -13.32
CA GLU A 568 7.29 4.26 -14.66
C GLU A 568 6.57 5.22 -15.61
N VAL A 569 7.29 5.69 -16.63
CA VAL A 569 6.74 6.59 -17.65
C VAL A 569 5.45 5.98 -18.21
N ALA A 570 5.37 4.65 -18.33
CA ALA A 570 4.16 3.90 -18.64
C ALA A 570 2.93 4.23 -17.77
N ALA A 571 3.09 4.47 -16.46
CA ALA A 571 1.99 4.74 -15.54
C ALA A 571 1.57 6.22 -15.54
N LEU A 572 2.54 7.15 -15.70
CA LEU A 572 2.25 8.57 -15.91
C LEU A 572 1.62 8.80 -17.28
N VAL A 573 2.19 8.17 -18.32
CA VAL A 573 1.65 8.14 -19.68
C VAL A 573 0.31 7.45 -19.65
N SER A 574 0.12 6.25 -19.10
CA SER A 574 -1.21 5.62 -18.96
C SER A 574 -2.21 6.50 -18.22
N SER A 575 -1.83 7.17 -17.14
CA SER A 575 -2.72 8.10 -16.42
C SER A 575 -3.02 9.40 -17.17
N ALA A 576 -2.09 9.84 -18.04
CA ALA A 576 -2.23 11.02 -18.88
C ALA A 576 -2.85 10.69 -20.27
N THR A 577 -2.77 9.44 -20.70
CA THR A 577 -3.26 8.89 -21.97
C THR A 577 -4.52 8.06 -21.80
N ASP A 578 -5.04 7.91 -20.57
CA ASP A 578 -6.45 7.60 -20.33
C ASP A 578 -7.28 8.79 -20.82
N GLY A 579 -7.46 8.84 -22.15
CA GLY A 579 -8.19 9.88 -22.89
C GLY A 579 -7.38 10.61 -23.96
N VAL A 580 -6.04 10.63 -23.88
CA VAL A 580 -5.17 11.38 -24.81
C VAL A 580 -4.55 10.41 -25.80
N GLY A 581 -5.20 10.29 -26.97
CA GLY A 581 -4.66 9.57 -28.12
C GLY A 581 -3.44 10.28 -28.71
N GLU A 582 -2.73 9.61 -29.61
CA GLU A 582 -1.60 10.22 -30.36
C GLU A 582 -2.00 11.49 -31.14
N ASP A 583 -3.31 11.65 -31.37
CA ASP A 583 -3.94 12.81 -31.99
C ASP A 583 -3.93 14.09 -31.10
N ASP A 584 -3.72 14.00 -29.79
CA ASP A 584 -3.89 15.12 -28.84
C ASP A 584 -2.58 15.87 -28.46
N LEU A 585 -1.41 15.40 -28.91
CA LEU A 585 -0.13 16.12 -28.71
C LEU A 585 -0.02 17.39 -29.58
N GLN A 586 -0.91 17.52 -30.57
CA GLN A 586 -1.02 18.65 -31.52
C GLN A 586 0.35 19.13 -32.04
N LEU A 587 1.18 18.18 -32.47
CA LEU A 587 2.49 18.43 -33.11
C LEU A 587 2.44 18.07 -34.62
N PRO A 588 1.74 18.85 -35.45
CA PRO A 588 1.80 18.70 -36.91
C PRO A 588 3.22 19.00 -37.42
N GLU A 589 3.57 18.49 -38.60
CA GLU A 589 4.86 18.74 -39.25
C GLU A 589 5.19 20.23 -39.38
N GLN A 590 4.16 21.06 -39.53
CA GLN A 590 4.28 22.51 -39.65
C GLN A 590 4.79 23.17 -38.37
N HIS A 591 4.67 22.51 -37.22
CA HIS A 591 5.16 22.99 -35.94
C HIS A 591 6.59 22.51 -35.61
N VAL A 592 7.20 21.74 -36.53
CA VAL A 592 8.58 21.29 -36.42
C VAL A 592 9.47 22.12 -37.34
N ALA A 593 10.53 22.74 -36.79
CA ALA A 593 11.47 23.56 -37.55
C ALA A 593 12.91 23.05 -37.36
N LEU A 594 13.56 22.55 -38.40
CA LEU A 594 14.91 21.95 -38.29
C LEU A 594 16.08 22.95 -38.39
N ASP A 595 15.81 24.14 -38.95
CA ASP A 595 16.83 25.14 -39.27
C ASP A 595 16.62 26.46 -38.50
N LEU A 596 16.45 26.40 -37.17
CA LEU A 596 16.36 27.62 -36.38
C LEU A 596 17.68 28.40 -36.40
N VAL A 597 17.59 29.69 -36.73
CA VAL A 597 18.75 30.59 -36.72
C VAL A 597 18.99 31.09 -35.28
N PRO A 598 20.21 30.97 -34.73
CA PRO A 598 20.55 31.48 -33.42
C PRO A 598 20.17 32.95 -33.25
N ALA A 599 19.31 33.23 -32.27
CA ALA A 599 18.87 34.57 -31.93
C ALA A 599 18.55 34.65 -30.43
N GLY A 600 18.07 35.81 -29.95
CA GLY A 600 17.55 35.93 -28.59
C GLY A 600 16.28 35.10 -28.37
N PRO A 601 15.87 34.85 -27.11
CA PRO A 601 14.76 33.93 -26.77
C PRO A 601 13.46 34.24 -27.52
N GLU A 602 13.01 35.49 -27.48
CA GLU A 602 11.79 35.96 -28.15
C GLU A 602 11.88 35.80 -29.68
N ALA A 603 13.05 36.09 -30.27
CA ALA A 603 13.27 35.96 -31.70
C ALA A 603 13.30 34.50 -32.16
N MET A 604 13.80 33.58 -31.33
CA MET A 604 13.75 32.14 -31.59
C MET A 604 12.33 31.59 -31.45
N LEU A 605 11.59 32.01 -30.42
CA LEU A 605 10.19 31.63 -30.26
C LEU A 605 9.34 32.13 -31.44
N ARG A 606 9.56 33.37 -31.89
CA ARG A 606 8.91 33.91 -33.09
C ARG A 606 9.22 33.10 -34.35
N GLN A 607 10.49 32.71 -34.56
CA GLN A 607 10.88 31.85 -35.68
C GLN A 607 10.16 30.50 -35.64
N LEU A 608 10.07 29.89 -34.44
CA LEU A 608 9.40 28.61 -34.24
C LEU A 608 7.89 28.69 -34.51
N LEU A 609 7.23 29.75 -34.05
CA LEU A 609 5.78 29.92 -34.19
C LEU A 609 5.33 30.26 -35.62
N TYR A 610 6.21 30.75 -36.51
CA TYR A 610 5.81 31.03 -37.90
C TYR A 610 5.29 29.79 -38.64
N GLY A 611 5.80 28.60 -38.30
CA GLY A 611 5.36 27.36 -38.90
C GLY A 611 3.88 27.03 -38.64
N GLY A 612 3.35 27.40 -37.48
CA GLY A 612 1.94 27.17 -37.12
C GLY A 612 0.97 28.27 -37.56
N PHE A 613 1.47 29.41 -38.04
CA PHE A 613 0.66 30.55 -38.48
C PHE A 613 1.14 31.15 -39.82
N PRO A 614 1.25 30.36 -40.90
CA PRO A 614 1.85 30.80 -42.16
C PRO A 614 1.13 31.99 -42.81
N ASP A 615 -0.20 32.04 -42.71
CA ASP A 615 -1.03 33.11 -43.30
C ASP A 615 -1.19 34.34 -42.39
N HIS A 616 -0.73 34.26 -41.13
CA HIS A 616 -0.92 35.29 -40.11
C HIS A 616 0.35 35.57 -39.29
N PRO A 617 1.45 36.07 -39.92
CA PRO A 617 2.73 36.27 -39.24
C PRO A 617 2.67 37.27 -38.07
N GLY A 618 1.74 38.24 -38.12
CA GLY A 618 1.51 39.18 -37.00
C GLY A 618 0.91 38.50 -35.75
N ARG A 619 0.18 37.38 -35.93
CA ARG A 619 -0.34 36.58 -34.80
C ARG A 619 0.78 35.80 -34.13
N ALA A 620 1.67 35.17 -34.90
CA ALA A 620 2.87 34.50 -34.36
C ALA A 620 3.76 35.45 -33.55
N GLU A 621 3.96 36.69 -34.03
CA GLU A 621 4.74 37.71 -33.32
C GLU A 621 4.07 38.14 -32.01
N THR A 622 2.74 38.32 -32.03
CA THR A 622 1.97 38.66 -30.82
C THR A 622 2.03 37.54 -29.78
N LEU A 623 1.84 36.28 -30.20
CA LEU A 623 1.88 35.12 -29.32
C LEU A 623 3.29 34.87 -28.74
N ALA A 624 4.34 35.01 -29.55
CA ALA A 624 5.72 34.92 -29.07
C ALA A 624 6.00 35.97 -27.99
N HIS A 625 5.53 37.21 -28.21
CA HIS A 625 5.65 38.28 -27.23
C HIS A 625 4.85 37.99 -25.95
N GLU A 626 3.61 37.47 -26.05
CA GLU A 626 2.81 37.12 -24.86
C GLU A 626 3.46 36.02 -24.01
N VAL A 627 3.96 34.95 -24.64
CA VAL A 627 4.66 33.87 -23.94
C VAL A 627 5.94 34.40 -23.29
N PHE A 628 6.75 35.17 -24.03
CA PHE A 628 7.99 35.72 -23.48
C PHE A 628 7.76 36.75 -22.37
N ALA A 629 6.79 37.66 -22.53
CA ALA A 629 6.45 38.68 -21.54
C ALA A 629 5.86 38.10 -20.25
N SER A 630 5.26 36.91 -20.32
CA SER A 630 4.79 36.20 -19.13
C SER A 630 5.94 35.71 -18.23
N HIS A 631 7.10 35.38 -18.82
CA HIS A 631 8.28 34.84 -18.11
C HIS A 631 9.61 35.33 -18.73
N PRO A 632 9.93 36.64 -18.65
CA PRO A 632 11.02 37.25 -19.42
C PRO A 632 12.45 36.85 -19.00
N GLU A 633 12.62 36.22 -17.82
CA GLU A 633 13.92 35.75 -17.31
C GLU A 633 14.05 34.21 -17.19
N ASP A 634 13.00 33.46 -17.53
CA ASP A 634 12.92 32.01 -17.34
C ASP A 634 12.73 31.31 -18.68
N ALA A 635 13.82 31.13 -19.44
CA ALA A 635 13.85 30.05 -20.42
C ALA A 635 14.38 28.81 -19.67
N PRO A 636 13.51 27.93 -19.11
CA PRO A 636 13.97 26.77 -18.38
C PRO A 636 14.69 25.84 -19.34
N GLU A 637 16.01 25.73 -19.18
CA GLU A 637 16.77 24.62 -19.74
C GLU A 637 16.31 23.34 -19.01
N ILE A 638 15.55 22.50 -19.70
CA ILE A 638 15.03 21.25 -19.13
C ILE A 638 16.12 20.18 -19.05
N MET A 639 17.09 20.24 -19.97
CA MET A 639 18.31 19.45 -19.97
C MET A 639 19.39 20.16 -20.82
N PRO A 640 20.69 19.83 -20.70
CA PRO A 640 21.76 20.51 -21.42
C PRO A 640 21.46 20.66 -22.93
N GLY A 641 21.34 21.91 -23.37
CA GLY A 641 21.08 22.24 -24.77
C GLY A 641 19.61 22.13 -25.22
N VAL A 642 18.66 21.93 -24.31
CA VAL A 642 17.22 21.89 -24.62
C VAL A 642 16.47 22.93 -23.77
N VAL A 643 15.76 23.83 -24.43
CA VAL A 643 15.02 24.93 -23.80
C VAL A 643 13.54 24.76 -24.05
N PHE A 644 12.69 24.99 -23.05
CA PHE A 644 11.24 24.84 -23.18
C PHE A 644 10.50 26.11 -22.80
N PHE A 645 9.76 26.70 -23.76
CA PHE A 645 8.86 27.82 -23.54
C PHE A 645 7.42 27.34 -23.36
N HIS A 646 6.67 27.94 -22.44
CA HIS A 646 5.25 27.62 -22.30
C HIS A 646 4.46 28.81 -21.76
N GLY A 647 3.16 28.86 -22.07
CA GLY A 647 2.29 29.90 -21.52
C GLY A 647 0.82 29.74 -21.91
N HIS A 648 -0.06 30.40 -21.15
CA HIS A 648 -1.46 30.55 -21.52
C HIS A 648 -1.64 31.74 -22.45
N VAL A 649 -2.11 31.49 -23.67
CA VAL A 649 -2.24 32.48 -24.74
C VAL A 649 -3.61 32.36 -25.43
N ASP A 650 -3.92 33.32 -26.31
CA ASP A 650 -5.18 33.36 -27.06
C ASP A 650 -5.19 32.38 -28.26
N VAL A 651 -5.28 31.09 -27.94
CA VAL A 651 -5.43 29.95 -28.85
C VAL A 651 -6.66 29.12 -28.47
N GLU A 652 -7.30 28.49 -29.45
CA GLU A 652 -8.51 27.68 -29.24
C GLU A 652 -8.17 26.30 -28.65
N GLU A 653 -7.05 25.72 -29.07
CA GLU A 653 -6.57 24.39 -28.69
C GLU A 653 -5.07 24.42 -28.29
N PRO A 654 -4.57 23.46 -27.49
CA PRO A 654 -3.19 23.44 -27.03
C PRO A 654 -2.20 23.03 -28.13
N MET A 655 -1.33 23.94 -28.56
CA MET A 655 -0.41 23.71 -29.68
C MET A 655 1.03 23.47 -29.20
N THR A 656 1.65 22.39 -29.66
CA THR A 656 3.07 22.06 -29.37
C THR A 656 3.96 22.38 -30.56
N PHE A 657 5.15 22.93 -30.31
CA PHE A 657 6.16 23.25 -31.32
C PHE A 657 7.54 22.73 -30.91
N VAL A 658 8.32 22.30 -31.90
CA VAL A 658 9.70 21.82 -31.71
C VAL A 658 10.63 22.41 -32.76
N GLY A 659 11.72 23.01 -32.30
CA GLY A 659 12.72 23.65 -33.15
C GLY A 659 14.11 23.09 -32.89
N VAL A 660 14.84 22.73 -33.94
CA VAL A 660 16.24 22.34 -33.88
C VAL A 660 17.09 23.51 -34.35
N CYS A 661 18.14 23.83 -33.59
CA CYS A 661 19.11 24.87 -33.86
C CYS A 661 20.51 24.22 -33.94
N PRO A 662 20.91 23.68 -35.09
CA PRO A 662 22.20 22.98 -35.26
C PRO A 662 23.43 23.77 -34.78
N PRO A 663 23.57 25.09 -35.08
CA PRO A 663 24.71 25.89 -34.58
C PRO A 663 24.66 26.16 -33.06
N GLY A 664 23.51 25.97 -32.41
CA GLY A 664 23.26 26.29 -31.01
C GLY A 664 23.10 27.80 -30.76
N ALA A 665 22.13 28.16 -29.92
CA ALA A 665 21.90 29.55 -29.52
C ALA A 665 22.32 29.80 -28.07
N SER A 666 23.08 30.88 -27.83
CA SER A 666 23.43 31.30 -26.47
C SER A 666 22.27 32.10 -25.87
N LEU A 667 21.52 31.50 -24.95
CA LEU A 667 20.38 32.13 -24.30
C LEU A 667 20.70 32.51 -22.84
N PRO A 668 20.13 33.60 -22.30
CA PRO A 668 20.25 33.90 -20.88
C PRO A 668 19.66 32.78 -20.02
N GLY A 669 20.38 32.35 -18.98
CA GLY A 669 19.91 31.32 -18.05
C GLY A 669 20.22 29.87 -18.45
N THR A 670 20.84 29.62 -19.61
CA THR A 670 21.25 28.26 -20.03
C THR A 670 22.73 27.98 -19.73
N ALA A 671 23.03 26.74 -19.32
CA ALA A 671 24.38 26.23 -19.07
C ALA A 671 25.08 25.79 -20.37
N SER A 672 24.31 25.35 -21.37
CA SER A 672 24.78 24.96 -22.70
C SER A 672 24.10 25.77 -23.81
N PRO A 673 24.69 25.88 -25.02
CA PRO A 673 24.00 26.45 -26.18
C PRO A 673 22.73 25.65 -26.49
N ALA A 674 21.60 26.34 -26.61
CA ALA A 674 20.31 25.73 -26.92
C ALA A 674 20.31 25.18 -28.35
N ARG A 675 20.27 23.85 -28.47
CA ARG A 675 20.23 23.10 -29.72
C ARG A 675 18.82 22.63 -30.06
N VAL A 676 17.96 22.47 -29.07
CA VAL A 676 16.53 22.16 -29.26
C VAL A 676 15.69 23.15 -28.46
N VAL A 677 14.61 23.64 -29.06
CA VAL A 677 13.66 24.57 -28.49
C VAL A 677 12.27 23.98 -28.56
N LEU A 678 11.65 23.76 -27.42
CA LEU A 678 10.26 23.32 -27.31
C LEU A 678 9.38 24.54 -27.01
N ALA A 679 8.15 24.56 -27.51
CA ALA A 679 7.14 25.53 -27.09
C ALA A 679 5.75 24.90 -26.93
N LEU A 680 5.05 25.23 -25.84
CA LEU A 680 3.64 24.86 -25.61
C LEU A 680 2.77 26.11 -25.46
N LEU A 681 1.85 26.31 -26.40
CA LEU A 681 0.83 27.35 -26.35
C LEU A 681 -0.49 26.76 -25.86
N ALA A 682 -0.95 27.13 -24.66
CA ALA A 682 -2.20 26.61 -24.12
C ALA A 682 -3.33 27.65 -24.12
N PRO A 683 -4.59 27.26 -24.35
CA PRO A 683 -5.73 28.16 -24.22
C PRO A 683 -5.82 28.76 -22.82
N ARG A 684 -6.24 30.04 -22.72
CA ARG A 684 -6.49 30.68 -21.40
C ARG A 684 -7.59 29.99 -20.58
N ALA A 685 -8.51 29.30 -21.25
CA ALA A 685 -9.60 28.56 -20.62
C ALA A 685 -9.22 27.13 -20.20
N MET A 686 -8.00 26.66 -20.52
CA MET A 686 -7.56 25.31 -20.22
C MET A 686 -7.46 25.09 -18.69
N PRO A 687 -8.09 24.04 -18.14
CA PRO A 687 -7.96 23.72 -16.72
C PRO A 687 -6.49 23.50 -16.33
N PRO A 688 -6.04 23.95 -15.13
CA PRO A 688 -4.65 23.79 -14.72
C PRO A 688 -4.15 22.33 -14.70
N GLU A 689 -5.04 21.38 -14.43
CA GLU A 689 -4.74 19.94 -14.42
C GLU A 689 -4.40 19.43 -15.83
N ALA A 690 -5.26 19.73 -16.80
CA ALA A 690 -5.04 19.37 -18.21
C ALA A 690 -3.80 20.08 -18.78
N TYR A 691 -3.61 21.36 -18.44
CA TYR A 691 -2.43 22.13 -18.87
C TYR A 691 -1.12 21.50 -18.39
N LEU A 692 -1.05 21.11 -17.12
CA LEU A 692 0.16 20.51 -16.54
C LEU A 692 0.40 19.08 -17.04
N GLN A 693 -0.66 18.32 -17.35
CA GLN A 693 -0.54 17.03 -18.02
C GLN A 693 0.09 17.19 -19.40
N THR A 694 -0.43 18.09 -20.24
CA THR A 694 0.14 18.37 -21.56
C THR A 694 1.57 18.89 -21.46
N LEU A 695 1.84 19.79 -20.51
CA LEU A 695 3.19 20.31 -20.26
C LEU A 695 4.18 19.18 -19.92
N ALA A 696 3.79 18.25 -19.04
CA ALA A 696 4.62 17.12 -18.65
C ALA A 696 4.91 16.19 -19.84
N VAL A 697 3.91 15.90 -20.68
CA VAL A 697 4.11 15.07 -21.88
C VAL A 697 5.05 15.76 -22.88
N VAL A 698 4.86 17.06 -23.14
CA VAL A 698 5.69 17.83 -24.09
C VAL A 698 7.15 17.93 -23.60
N ALA A 699 7.37 18.13 -22.30
CA ALA A 699 8.71 18.14 -21.73
C ALA A 699 9.45 16.78 -21.91
N GLN A 700 8.69 15.69 -22.08
CA GLN A 700 9.21 14.34 -22.29
C GLN A 700 9.44 13.98 -23.78
N LEU A 701 9.23 14.91 -24.71
CA LEU A 701 9.56 14.70 -26.12
C LEU A 701 11.08 14.55 -26.33
N VAL A 702 11.89 15.24 -25.51
CA VAL A 702 13.35 15.23 -25.62
C VAL A 702 13.95 14.86 -24.26
N ARG A 703 14.27 13.56 -24.07
CA ARG A 703 14.62 12.97 -22.76
C ARG A 703 16.08 12.61 -22.58
N SER A 704 16.85 12.61 -23.66
CA SER A 704 18.23 12.14 -23.63
C SER A 704 19.09 12.92 -24.60
N GLU A 705 20.39 12.97 -24.29
CA GLU A 705 21.38 13.54 -25.19
C GLU A 705 21.37 12.80 -26.55
N ALA A 706 21.09 11.49 -26.54
CA ALA A 706 20.91 10.71 -27.76
C ALA A 706 19.71 11.16 -28.61
N THR A 707 18.61 11.60 -27.99
CA THR A 707 17.45 12.17 -28.72
C THR A 707 17.83 13.51 -29.35
N VAL A 708 18.59 14.34 -28.63
CA VAL A 708 19.11 15.62 -29.15
C VAL A 708 20.06 15.39 -30.32
N GLU A 709 20.99 14.44 -30.20
CA GLU A 709 21.91 14.07 -31.27
C GLU A 709 21.16 13.53 -32.49
N ALA A 710 20.19 12.64 -32.30
CA ALA A 710 19.40 12.10 -33.40
C ALA A 710 18.59 13.20 -34.11
N LEU A 711 17.99 14.14 -33.37
CA LEU A 711 17.28 15.29 -33.95
C LEU A 711 18.18 16.21 -34.80
N LEU A 712 19.47 16.32 -34.45
CA LEU A 712 20.45 17.11 -35.21
C LEU A 712 20.86 16.44 -36.52
N GLU A 713 20.67 15.12 -36.63
CA GLU A 713 21.00 14.32 -37.83
C GLU A 713 19.81 14.14 -38.78
N VAL A 714 18.59 14.50 -38.36
CA VAL A 714 17.39 14.36 -39.19
C VAL A 714 17.33 15.41 -40.30
N GLU A 715 17.04 14.96 -41.53
CA GLU A 715 16.92 15.82 -42.72
C GLU A 715 15.49 16.32 -43.02
N THR A 716 14.45 15.70 -42.47
CA THR A 716 13.04 16.04 -42.74
C THR A 716 12.20 16.25 -41.47
N THR A 717 11.27 17.20 -41.50
CA THR A 717 10.39 17.53 -40.35
C THR A 717 9.48 16.35 -39.96
N GLU A 718 9.08 15.53 -40.92
CA GLU A 718 8.31 14.30 -40.72
C GLU A 718 9.11 13.28 -39.90
N ALA A 719 10.35 12.99 -40.29
CA ALA A 719 11.20 12.05 -39.56
C ALA A 719 11.54 12.55 -38.15
N ALA A 720 11.64 13.87 -37.95
CA ALA A 720 11.87 14.46 -36.64
C ALA A 720 10.63 14.34 -35.75
N ARG A 721 9.43 14.56 -36.31
CA ARG A 721 8.16 14.34 -35.59
C ARG A 721 8.04 12.88 -35.17
N ASP A 722 8.25 11.95 -36.09
CA ASP A 722 8.08 10.52 -35.83
C ASP A 722 9.08 10.03 -34.78
N LEU A 723 10.34 10.51 -34.83
CA LEU A 723 11.35 10.22 -33.80
C LEU A 723 10.93 10.65 -32.39
N LEU A 724 10.28 11.82 -32.27
CA LEU A 724 9.80 12.35 -30.99
C LEU A 724 8.60 11.54 -30.45
N LEU A 725 7.70 11.13 -31.35
CA LEU A 725 6.51 10.35 -30.99
C LEU A 725 6.83 8.87 -30.70
N ASP A 726 7.72 8.25 -31.46
CA ASP A 726 8.16 6.86 -31.25
C ASP A 726 8.90 6.70 -29.92
N GLY A 727 9.65 7.72 -29.51
CA GLY A 727 10.22 7.79 -28.18
C GLY A 727 9.14 7.59 -27.11
N LEU A 728 8.00 8.27 -27.22
CA LEU A 728 6.89 8.15 -26.26
C LEU A 728 6.22 6.77 -26.30
N ARG A 729 6.15 6.11 -27.46
CA ARG A 729 5.55 4.77 -27.64
C ARG A 729 6.36 3.63 -27.02
N ALA A 730 7.69 3.70 -27.08
CA ALA A 730 8.57 2.63 -26.59
C ALA A 730 8.44 2.31 -25.08
N ASP A 731 7.78 3.19 -24.30
CA ASP A 731 7.48 3.00 -22.88
C ASP A 731 6.10 2.38 -22.60
N ARG A 732 5.30 2.00 -23.62
CA ARG A 732 4.01 1.29 -23.41
C ARG A 732 4.22 -0.23 -23.29
N PRO A 733 3.90 -0.87 -22.15
CA PRO A 733 4.13 -2.29 -21.93
C PRO A 733 3.26 -3.22 -22.81
N GLU A 734 2.15 -2.73 -23.38
CA GLU A 734 1.22 -3.56 -24.17
C GLU A 734 1.62 -3.71 -25.66
N GLU A 735 2.27 -2.73 -26.28
CA GLU A 735 2.62 -2.79 -27.71
C GLU A 735 3.93 -3.53 -28.01
N ALA A 736 4.86 -3.58 -27.04
CA ALA A 736 6.07 -4.40 -27.16
C ALA A 736 5.75 -5.91 -27.28
N ALA A 737 4.60 -6.35 -26.76
CA ALA A 737 4.12 -7.72 -26.91
C ALA A 737 3.49 -7.99 -28.29
N HIS A 738 2.94 -6.96 -28.96
CA HIS A 738 2.34 -7.10 -30.29
C HIS A 738 3.37 -6.96 -31.42
N ALA A 739 4.34 -6.05 -31.30
CA ALA A 739 5.42 -5.93 -32.28
C ALA A 739 6.31 -7.19 -32.34
N ALA A 740 6.50 -7.89 -31.22
CA ALA A 740 7.24 -9.15 -31.18
C ALA A 740 6.49 -10.34 -31.81
N THR A 741 5.17 -10.21 -32.05
CA THR A 741 4.36 -11.25 -32.70
C THR A 741 4.12 -11.02 -34.19
N GLU A 742 4.49 -9.86 -34.75
CA GLU A 742 4.40 -9.61 -36.19
C GLU A 742 5.70 -9.92 -36.95
N ASP A 743 6.81 -10.16 -36.24
CA ASP A 743 8.12 -10.52 -36.80
C ASP A 743 8.52 -12.01 -36.54
N GLU A 744 7.57 -12.87 -36.13
CA GLU A 744 7.65 -14.36 -36.23
C GLU A 744 6.55 -14.90 -37.16
#